data_AF-A0A971G9M9-F1
#
_entry.id   AF-A0A971G9M9-F1
#
_cell.length_a   1.000
_cell.length_b   1.000
_cell.length_c   1.000
_cell.angle_alpha   90.00
_cell.angle_beta   90.00
_cell.angle_gamma   90.00
#
_symmetry.space_group_name_H-M   'P 1'
#
loop_
_entity.id
_entity.type
_entity.pdbx_description
1 polymer ?
#
loop_
_entity_poly.entity_id
_entity_poly.type
_entity_poly.pdbx_seq_one_letter_code
_entity_poly.pdbx_strand_id
1 'polypeptide(L)'
;YDLPLQKPEGGVCPDGSSYEYTANDMTVADVDGDGQYEFILKWDPTNSQDVSIPGYTGACLIDCYKLDGRLLWRLDMGVNIRAGAHYTQIMAYDFNGDGKAEISVKTAPGTKMTTFDVDGTVKSEAFVTMPEAGASHEDNYVCSNEDFHAHVTDLFMMWHDRPEVKSGQWPATLEACFGIEDRYAYPLERADAASLVDYLFDVYAPKRSARNRLREFRGFIYQGPEYLTMFAGDGSELETIMFPFPRVDDGLLWGDYAWRRIEPCNRVDRFLSGVAYLDGEHPSLIVCRGYYTRAAIAAYDFTDRFSLRWSADSGFVALSNPFNDEEGCAENGSDPIYGALAGQGNHSLSTADIDRDGRMEIIYGAAVIDDDGSLLYSSSGPMPDGTIRKFGHGDAMHVGDFDPDRPGLEIFNVFEGGEFVPQAYALRDAETGAVLWGHRASGDLGRCMVGDIDPSRRGYSCWINQDLPVYDCRGGETELERLGTNMSIRWAADISTQILDGHIADSDYQTNDWSKRQPGIINDLTHGVMLTPRATLTNNGTKGNPCLVADIWGDWREELLLRAEDSSAIRIYTSTEVTECKLFTLMHDEQYRTGIAWQNNCYNQPVYPKFYLGSDMDFSEVLPHMKRKRTLWLTGDSTMQNYESDQEPQKGWGEYLIGCLDGGVITEHEMEDPAAWPRKRYESGHVTVYNQAIGARSSRSFREEGRLAAIEEHLRPGDYLLIQFGHNDATPQKRERYVAVEDFADSLRPFIEAAYRCDALPILVSPISMLTGFVCDAERKSIRESLVRYAEEMGRLALREGVPFIDAFALTTAYQASLTEEERAALYMPDGVHLHRVGAASYAQLIAPHLNAIMERDTNLRRKQ
;
A
#
# COMPACT_ATOMS: atom_id res chain seq x y z
N TYR A 1 -18.26 -24.28 3.71
CA TYR A 1 -19.65 -23.78 3.69
C TYR A 1 -20.03 -23.55 2.22
N ASP A 2 -21.27 -23.86 1.81
CA ASP A 2 -21.72 -23.60 0.43
C ASP A 2 -22.71 -22.44 0.47
N LEU A 3 -22.29 -21.26 0.00
CA LEU A 3 -23.13 -20.08 -0.20
C LEU A 3 -23.97 -20.31 -1.46
N PRO A 4 -25.31 -20.52 -1.35
CA PRO A 4 -26.12 -20.82 -2.51
C PRO A 4 -26.29 -19.56 -3.37
N LEU A 5 -26.23 -19.74 -4.69
CA LEU A 5 -26.34 -18.68 -5.69
C LEU A 5 -27.62 -18.79 -6.49
N GLN A 6 -28.13 -17.63 -6.95
CA GLN A 6 -29.21 -17.57 -7.93
C GLN A 6 -28.62 -17.46 -9.33
N LYS A 7 -28.19 -18.60 -9.89
CA LYS A 7 -27.57 -18.65 -11.21
C LYS A 7 -28.45 -17.96 -12.29
N PRO A 8 -27.95 -16.93 -12.99
CA PRO A 8 -28.67 -16.28 -14.07
C PRO A 8 -28.95 -17.26 -15.22
N GLU A 9 -30.06 -17.05 -15.92
CA GLU A 9 -30.34 -17.77 -17.16
C GLU A 9 -29.35 -17.35 -18.25
N GLY A 10 -28.96 -18.31 -19.10
CA GLY A 10 -28.14 -18.03 -20.28
C GLY A 10 -28.90 -17.28 -21.37
N GLY A 11 -28.21 -16.95 -22.46
CA GLY A 11 -28.77 -16.18 -23.56
C GLY A 11 -28.23 -16.58 -24.93
N VAL A 12 -28.63 -15.82 -25.94
CA VAL A 12 -28.20 -15.99 -27.34
C VAL A 12 -27.73 -14.65 -27.88
N CYS A 13 -26.53 -14.62 -28.45
CA CYS A 13 -25.94 -13.44 -29.07
C CYS A 13 -26.53 -13.17 -30.47
N PRO A 14 -26.31 -11.98 -31.05
CA PRO A 14 -26.83 -11.62 -32.38
C PRO A 14 -26.42 -12.57 -33.52
N ASP A 15 -25.27 -13.24 -33.40
CA ASP A 15 -24.79 -14.23 -34.38
C ASP A 15 -25.38 -15.65 -34.18
N GLY A 16 -26.31 -15.80 -33.23
CA GLY A 16 -26.98 -17.07 -32.90
C GLY A 16 -26.19 -17.99 -31.97
N SER A 17 -24.99 -17.59 -31.52
CA SER A 17 -24.25 -18.34 -30.51
C SER A 17 -24.94 -18.24 -29.14
N SER A 18 -25.06 -19.36 -28.43
CA SER A 18 -25.61 -19.40 -27.07
C SER A 18 -24.51 -19.29 -26.03
N TYR A 19 -24.83 -18.71 -24.88
CA TYR A 19 -23.96 -18.68 -23.70
C TYR A 19 -24.74 -19.05 -22.44
N GLU A 20 -24.02 -19.57 -21.46
CA GLU A 20 -24.48 -19.72 -20.07
C GLU A 20 -23.65 -18.81 -19.17
N TYR A 21 -23.96 -18.79 -17.88
CA TYR A 21 -23.19 -18.06 -16.87
C TYR A 21 -22.39 -18.99 -15.96
N THR A 22 -21.19 -18.54 -15.59
CA THR A 22 -20.40 -19.12 -14.50
C THR A 22 -20.07 -18.03 -13.48
N ALA A 23 -20.17 -18.37 -12.20
CA ALA A 23 -19.68 -17.52 -11.12
C ALA A 23 -18.17 -17.28 -11.36
N ASN A 24 -17.67 -16.07 -11.13
CA ASN A 24 -16.31 -15.68 -11.50
C ASN A 24 -15.65 -14.90 -10.34
N ASP A 25 -14.90 -13.84 -10.62
CA ASP A 25 -14.21 -13.03 -9.62
C ASP A 25 -15.19 -12.47 -8.58
N MET A 26 -14.72 -12.34 -7.34
CA MET A 26 -15.47 -11.78 -6.23
C MET A 26 -14.68 -10.70 -5.50
N THR A 27 -15.40 -9.85 -4.79
CA THR A 27 -14.88 -9.04 -3.68
C THR A 27 -15.86 -9.10 -2.50
N VAL A 28 -15.48 -8.52 -1.38
CA VAL A 28 -16.28 -8.53 -0.14
C VAL A 28 -16.33 -7.14 0.47
N ALA A 29 -17.49 -6.79 1.00
CA ALA A 29 -17.71 -5.55 1.73
C ALA A 29 -18.95 -5.65 2.63
N ASP A 30 -18.94 -4.96 3.76
CA ASP A 30 -20.11 -4.87 4.65
C ASP A 30 -21.03 -3.78 4.10
N VAL A 31 -22.12 -4.16 3.45
CA VAL A 31 -22.97 -3.22 2.71
C VAL A 31 -24.12 -2.65 3.54
N ASP A 32 -24.38 -3.18 4.74
CA ASP A 32 -25.45 -2.70 5.63
C ASP A 32 -25.01 -2.31 7.05
N GLY A 33 -23.73 -2.44 7.36
CA GLY A 33 -23.08 -1.97 8.58
C GLY A 33 -23.32 -2.89 9.77
N ASP A 34 -23.54 -4.18 9.53
CA ASP A 34 -23.81 -5.17 10.58
C ASP A 34 -22.55 -5.89 11.10
N GLY A 35 -21.38 -5.57 10.52
CA GLY A 35 -20.08 -6.14 10.86
C GLY A 35 -19.81 -7.48 10.19
N GLN A 36 -20.60 -7.90 9.20
CA GLN A 36 -20.37 -9.08 8.37
C GLN A 36 -20.18 -8.69 6.92
N TYR A 37 -19.30 -9.39 6.22
CA TYR A 37 -19.13 -9.18 4.80
C TYR A 37 -20.28 -9.78 3.97
N GLU A 38 -20.77 -8.99 3.03
CA GLU A 38 -21.48 -9.48 1.85
C GLU A 38 -20.50 -9.88 0.74
N PHE A 39 -21.00 -10.74 -0.13
CA PHE A 39 -20.26 -11.35 -1.22
C PHE A 39 -20.71 -10.73 -2.54
N ILE A 40 -19.82 -9.93 -3.15
CA ILE A 40 -20.08 -9.26 -4.42
C ILE A 40 -19.47 -10.11 -5.53
N LEU A 41 -20.31 -10.70 -6.35
CA LEU A 41 -19.96 -11.73 -7.33
C LEU A 41 -20.15 -11.23 -8.75
N LYS A 42 -19.08 -11.30 -9.55
CA LYS A 42 -19.16 -11.17 -11.01
C LYS A 42 -19.61 -12.48 -11.63
N TRP A 43 -20.64 -12.43 -12.47
CA TRP A 43 -21.02 -13.53 -13.36
C TRP A 43 -20.41 -13.31 -14.73
N ASP A 44 -19.64 -14.29 -15.17
CA ASP A 44 -19.00 -14.26 -16.49
C ASP A 44 -19.78 -15.16 -17.46
N PRO A 45 -20.23 -14.65 -18.61
CA PRO A 45 -20.85 -15.47 -19.63
C PRO A 45 -19.80 -16.38 -20.28
N THR A 46 -20.16 -17.60 -20.65
CA THR A 46 -19.23 -18.61 -21.22
C THR A 46 -18.56 -18.21 -22.53
N ASN A 47 -18.99 -17.09 -23.13
CA ASN A 47 -18.45 -16.51 -24.35
C ASN A 47 -17.76 -15.15 -24.12
N SER A 48 -17.41 -14.81 -22.88
CA SER A 48 -16.54 -13.69 -22.54
C SER A 48 -15.24 -13.75 -23.35
N GLN A 49 -14.64 -12.58 -23.62
CA GLN A 49 -13.50 -12.48 -24.52
C GLN A 49 -12.36 -11.71 -23.86
N ASP A 50 -11.13 -12.17 -24.11
CA ASP A 50 -9.99 -11.26 -24.03
C ASP A 50 -10.17 -10.13 -25.05
N VAL A 51 -9.63 -8.94 -24.75
CA VAL A 51 -9.79 -7.77 -25.61
C VAL A 51 -9.21 -7.96 -27.01
N SER A 52 -8.31 -8.93 -27.21
CA SER A 52 -7.73 -9.22 -28.52
C SER A 52 -8.57 -10.14 -29.41
N ILE A 53 -9.67 -10.70 -28.89
CA ILE A 53 -10.46 -11.74 -29.57
C ILE A 53 -11.80 -11.15 -30.02
N PRO A 54 -12.16 -11.27 -31.32
CA PRO A 54 -13.45 -10.80 -31.81
C PRO A 54 -14.60 -11.76 -31.47
N GLY A 55 -15.77 -11.20 -31.23
CA GLY A 55 -16.97 -11.95 -30.88
C GLY A 55 -17.90 -11.17 -29.96
N TYR A 56 -19.21 -11.42 -30.12
CA TYR A 56 -20.22 -10.94 -29.18
C TYR A 56 -20.07 -11.65 -27.83
N THR A 57 -20.39 -10.95 -26.75
CA THR A 57 -20.45 -11.52 -25.40
C THR A 57 -21.86 -11.43 -24.86
N GLY A 58 -22.22 -12.32 -23.92
CA GLY A 58 -23.33 -12.05 -23.01
C GLY A 58 -23.06 -10.80 -22.16
N ALA A 59 -24.08 -10.33 -21.45
CA ALA A 59 -23.91 -9.23 -20.50
C ALA A 59 -23.09 -9.70 -19.30
N CYS A 60 -22.18 -8.86 -18.81
CA CYS A 60 -21.59 -9.04 -17.48
C CYS A 60 -22.66 -8.74 -16.42
N LEU A 61 -22.77 -9.55 -15.37
CA LEU A 61 -23.69 -9.30 -14.25
C LEU A 61 -22.91 -9.26 -12.94
N ILE A 62 -23.34 -8.42 -12.00
CA ILE A 62 -22.76 -8.33 -10.67
C ILE A 62 -23.87 -8.52 -9.64
N ASP A 63 -23.72 -9.49 -8.74
CA ASP A 63 -24.66 -9.74 -7.65
C ASP A 63 -24.04 -9.37 -6.31
N CYS A 64 -24.90 -9.03 -5.33
CA CYS A 64 -24.51 -8.96 -3.92
C CYS A 64 -25.33 -9.94 -3.09
N TYR A 65 -24.64 -10.83 -2.37
CA TYR A 65 -25.25 -11.85 -1.52
C TYR A 65 -24.88 -11.65 -0.05
N LYS A 66 -25.88 -11.79 0.84
CA LYS A 66 -25.64 -12.07 2.26
C LYS A 66 -25.10 -13.50 2.42
N LEU A 67 -24.41 -13.77 3.53
CA LEU A 67 -23.85 -15.09 3.82
C LEU A 67 -24.90 -16.22 3.80
N ASP A 68 -26.15 -15.94 4.14
CA ASP A 68 -27.27 -16.89 4.11
C ASP A 68 -27.78 -17.24 2.69
N GLY A 69 -27.19 -16.63 1.65
CA GLY A 69 -27.56 -16.84 0.24
C GLY A 69 -28.68 -15.93 -0.26
N ARG A 70 -29.14 -14.98 0.55
CA ARG A 70 -30.09 -13.95 0.10
C ARG A 70 -29.41 -13.00 -0.88
N LEU A 71 -29.93 -12.97 -2.11
CA LEU A 71 -29.55 -12.00 -3.14
C LEU A 71 -30.17 -10.64 -2.77
N LEU A 72 -29.33 -9.62 -2.57
CA LEU A 72 -29.78 -8.26 -2.27
C LEU A 72 -30.10 -7.50 -3.56
N TRP A 73 -29.21 -7.56 -4.53
CA TRP A 73 -29.35 -6.91 -5.82
C TRP A 73 -28.50 -7.58 -6.91
N ARG A 74 -28.89 -7.32 -8.16
CA ARG A 74 -28.20 -7.70 -9.39
C ARG A 74 -28.06 -6.48 -10.29
N LEU A 75 -26.83 -6.13 -10.63
CA LEU A 75 -26.48 -5.13 -11.63
C LEU A 75 -26.21 -5.83 -12.96
N ASP A 76 -27.09 -5.59 -13.94
CA ASP A 76 -26.89 -6.00 -15.33
C ASP A 76 -26.13 -4.89 -16.05
N MET A 77 -24.90 -5.18 -16.50
CA MET A 77 -24.05 -4.18 -17.15
C MET A 77 -24.58 -3.74 -18.53
N GLY A 78 -25.51 -4.50 -19.11
CA GLY A 78 -26.08 -4.25 -20.43
C GLY A 78 -25.14 -4.60 -21.59
N VAL A 79 -25.60 -4.37 -22.82
CA VAL A 79 -24.87 -4.76 -24.04
C VAL A 79 -23.64 -3.88 -24.33
N ASN A 80 -23.62 -2.66 -23.79
CA ASN A 80 -22.58 -1.66 -24.07
C ASN A 80 -21.35 -1.78 -23.16
N ILE A 81 -21.30 -2.80 -22.30
CA ILE A 81 -20.12 -3.22 -21.54
C ILE A 81 -19.80 -4.65 -21.94
N ARG A 82 -18.67 -4.83 -22.61
CA ARG A 82 -18.22 -6.15 -23.07
C ARG A 82 -17.75 -7.00 -21.88
N ALA A 83 -18.02 -8.30 -21.92
CA ALA A 83 -17.61 -9.22 -20.85
C ALA A 83 -16.19 -9.78 -21.10
N GLY A 84 -15.36 -9.75 -20.07
CA GLY A 84 -13.99 -10.26 -20.07
C GLY A 84 -13.16 -9.64 -18.95
N ALA A 85 -11.99 -10.24 -18.68
CA ALA A 85 -11.12 -9.88 -17.56
C ALA A 85 -10.74 -8.38 -17.53
N HIS A 86 -10.50 -7.77 -18.69
CA HIS A 86 -9.96 -6.41 -18.77
C HIS A 86 -11.02 -5.31 -18.79
N TYR A 87 -12.32 -5.65 -18.76
CA TYR A 87 -13.42 -4.69 -18.91
C TYR A 87 -13.97 -4.18 -17.58
N THR A 88 -14.62 -5.05 -16.80
CA THR A 88 -15.32 -4.68 -15.57
C THR A 88 -14.44 -4.93 -14.35
N GLN A 89 -14.04 -3.85 -13.67
CA GLN A 89 -13.28 -3.86 -12.41
C GLN A 89 -14.20 -3.34 -11.29
N ILE A 90 -14.44 -4.13 -10.24
CA ILE A 90 -15.43 -3.85 -9.19
C ILE A 90 -14.71 -3.33 -7.95
N MET A 91 -14.98 -2.10 -7.52
CA MET A 91 -14.44 -1.60 -6.25
C MET A 91 -15.55 -1.51 -5.20
N ALA A 92 -15.41 -2.28 -4.12
CA ALA A 92 -16.35 -2.30 -3.01
C ALA A 92 -15.66 -1.89 -1.70
N TYR A 93 -16.05 -0.74 -1.18
CA TYR A 93 -15.41 -0.12 -0.02
C TYR A 93 -16.35 0.93 0.60
N ASP A 94 -16.21 1.19 1.90
CA ASP A 94 -16.87 2.32 2.57
C ASP A 94 -16.06 3.60 2.27
N PHE A 95 -16.41 4.27 1.18
CA PHE A 95 -15.68 5.43 0.68
C PHE A 95 -15.98 6.70 1.48
N ASN A 96 -17.20 6.82 2.02
CA ASN A 96 -17.64 8.01 2.75
C ASN A 96 -17.49 7.92 4.28
N GLY A 97 -17.13 6.75 4.81
CA GLY A 97 -16.90 6.50 6.22
C GLY A 97 -18.18 6.41 7.06
N ASP A 98 -19.33 6.07 6.47
CA ASP A 98 -20.60 5.97 7.18
C ASP A 98 -20.82 4.59 7.86
N GLY A 99 -19.86 3.68 7.70
CA GLY A 99 -19.90 2.31 8.22
C GLY A 99 -20.52 1.30 7.26
N LYS A 100 -20.83 1.68 6.01
CA LYS A 100 -21.39 0.80 4.98
C LYS A 100 -20.64 0.99 3.68
N ALA A 101 -20.40 -0.10 2.98
CA ALA A 101 -19.68 -0.06 1.72
C ALA A 101 -20.55 0.40 0.55
N GLU A 102 -19.96 1.24 -0.30
CA GLU A 102 -20.40 1.51 -1.65
C GLU A 102 -19.72 0.61 -2.68
N ILE A 103 -20.25 0.62 -3.89
CA ILE A 103 -19.74 -0.11 -5.05
C ILE A 103 -19.54 0.86 -6.20
N SER A 104 -18.30 0.99 -6.66
CA SER A 104 -17.94 1.76 -7.86
C SER A 104 -17.61 0.85 -9.03
N VAL A 105 -18.17 1.16 -10.20
CA VAL A 105 -17.92 0.42 -11.43
C VAL A 105 -18.16 1.29 -12.67
N LYS A 106 -17.42 1.00 -13.76
CA LYS A 106 -17.67 1.60 -15.08
C LYS A 106 -18.99 1.10 -15.65
N THR A 107 -19.88 2.01 -16.03
CA THR A 107 -21.20 1.70 -16.59
C THR A 107 -21.40 2.35 -17.96
N ALA A 108 -22.51 2.06 -18.62
CA ALA A 108 -22.86 2.59 -19.94
C ALA A 108 -24.40 2.65 -20.10
N PRO A 109 -24.92 3.26 -21.18
CA PRO A 109 -26.35 3.15 -21.48
C PRO A 109 -26.79 1.68 -21.53
N GLY A 110 -27.89 1.36 -20.84
CA GLY A 110 -28.42 0.00 -20.76
C GLY A 110 -28.02 -0.72 -19.48
N THR A 111 -27.07 -0.20 -18.69
CA THR A 111 -26.78 -0.73 -17.35
C THR A 111 -27.99 -0.54 -16.43
N LYS A 112 -28.42 -1.62 -15.78
CA LYS A 112 -29.66 -1.69 -15.00
C LYS A 112 -29.47 -2.41 -13.67
N MET A 113 -29.84 -1.76 -12.59
CA MET A 113 -29.92 -2.35 -11.26
C MET A 113 -31.28 -3.02 -11.03
N THR A 114 -31.27 -4.21 -10.43
CA THR A 114 -32.45 -4.91 -9.92
C THR A 114 -32.25 -5.21 -8.44
N THR A 115 -33.14 -4.76 -7.57
CA THR A 115 -33.11 -5.09 -6.13
C THR A 115 -34.17 -6.14 -5.80
N PHE A 116 -33.94 -6.92 -4.74
CA PHE A 116 -34.80 -8.03 -4.35
C PHE A 116 -35.32 -7.88 -2.91
N ASP A 117 -36.55 -8.35 -2.69
CA ASP A 117 -37.10 -8.54 -1.36
C ASP A 117 -36.51 -9.80 -0.69
N VAL A 118 -36.74 -9.96 0.62
CA VAL A 118 -36.21 -11.08 1.41
C VAL A 118 -36.65 -12.45 0.87
N ASP A 119 -37.81 -12.53 0.20
CA ASP A 119 -38.32 -13.76 -0.41
C ASP A 119 -37.76 -14.03 -1.82
N GLY A 120 -36.86 -13.18 -2.31
CA GLY A 120 -36.23 -13.27 -3.63
C GLY A 120 -37.06 -12.71 -4.78
N THR A 121 -38.22 -12.09 -4.51
CA THR A 121 -38.99 -11.40 -5.54
C THR A 121 -38.37 -10.05 -5.90
N VAL A 122 -38.51 -9.63 -7.16
CA VAL A 122 -37.99 -8.34 -7.63
C VAL A 122 -38.74 -7.20 -6.91
N LYS A 123 -37.98 -6.35 -6.22
CA LYS A 123 -38.47 -5.18 -5.50
C LYS A 123 -38.47 -3.93 -6.38
N SER A 124 -37.39 -3.67 -7.11
CA SER A 124 -37.29 -2.55 -8.04
C SER A 124 -36.30 -2.81 -9.17
N GLU A 125 -36.50 -2.14 -10.30
CA GLU A 125 -35.55 -2.05 -11.40
C GLU A 125 -35.33 -0.59 -11.78
N ALA A 126 -34.08 -0.19 -12.00
CA ALA A 126 -33.73 1.15 -12.43
C ALA A 126 -32.49 1.11 -13.33
N PHE A 127 -32.52 1.85 -14.44
CA PHE A 127 -31.32 2.13 -15.22
C PHE A 127 -30.49 3.21 -14.55
N VAL A 128 -29.18 3.18 -14.76
CA VAL A 128 -28.27 4.23 -14.27
C VAL A 128 -28.57 5.57 -14.91
N THR A 129 -28.33 6.67 -14.20
CA THR A 129 -28.47 8.01 -14.78
C THR A 129 -27.53 8.20 -15.98
N MET A 130 -28.00 8.88 -17.03
CA MET A 130 -27.18 9.34 -18.15
C MET A 130 -26.82 10.82 -17.96
N PRO A 131 -25.55 11.19 -17.67
CA PRO A 131 -25.15 12.57 -17.40
C PRO A 131 -25.25 13.51 -18.62
N GLU A 132 -25.20 12.95 -19.83
CA GLU A 132 -25.28 13.70 -21.09
C GLU A 132 -26.52 13.32 -21.90
N ALA A 133 -27.10 14.30 -22.60
CA ALA A 133 -28.23 14.08 -23.49
C ALA A 133 -27.78 13.50 -24.84
N GLY A 134 -28.60 12.64 -25.45
CA GLY A 134 -28.40 12.14 -26.82
C GLY A 134 -28.24 10.63 -26.94
N ALA A 135 -28.04 9.92 -25.82
CA ALA A 135 -28.10 8.47 -25.74
C ALA A 135 -29.43 7.98 -25.12
N SER A 136 -29.82 6.76 -25.44
CA SER A 136 -30.90 5.99 -24.81
C SER A 136 -30.35 4.71 -24.19
N HIS A 137 -31.00 4.21 -23.13
CA HIS A 137 -30.71 2.87 -22.60
C HIS A 137 -31.06 1.73 -23.59
N GLU A 138 -31.76 2.05 -24.67
CA GLU A 138 -32.05 1.12 -25.77
C GLU A 138 -30.96 1.13 -26.85
N ASP A 139 -30.02 2.07 -26.80
CA ASP A 139 -28.93 2.16 -27.77
C ASP A 139 -28.01 0.94 -27.67
N ASN A 140 -27.56 0.46 -28.82
CA ASN A 140 -26.59 -0.61 -28.93
C ASN A 140 -25.39 -0.15 -29.76
N TYR A 141 -24.26 0.01 -29.09
CA TYR A 141 -22.99 0.45 -29.68
C TYR A 141 -22.06 -0.71 -30.03
N VAL A 142 -22.53 -1.97 -29.89
CA VAL A 142 -21.78 -3.17 -30.23
C VAL A 142 -21.70 -3.33 -31.75
N CYS A 143 -20.49 -3.31 -32.30
CA CYS A 143 -20.29 -3.35 -33.73
C CYS A 143 -20.51 -4.74 -34.34
N SER A 144 -21.11 -4.78 -35.53
CA SER A 144 -20.97 -5.88 -36.48
C SER A 144 -19.71 -5.72 -37.35
N ASN A 145 -19.41 -6.75 -38.13
CA ASN A 145 -18.33 -6.71 -39.13
C ASN A 145 -18.56 -5.62 -40.19
N GLU A 146 -19.83 -5.38 -40.55
CA GLU A 146 -20.22 -4.35 -41.52
C GLU A 146 -20.07 -2.95 -40.92
N ASP A 147 -20.47 -2.76 -39.66
CA ASP A 147 -20.33 -1.48 -38.96
C ASP A 147 -18.86 -1.09 -38.83
N PHE A 148 -17.98 -2.05 -38.51
CA PHE A 148 -16.55 -1.78 -38.36
C PHE A 148 -15.90 -1.41 -39.71
N HIS A 149 -16.24 -2.11 -40.80
CA HIS A 149 -15.75 -1.73 -42.14
C HIS A 149 -16.20 -0.32 -42.54
N ALA A 150 -17.47 0.01 -42.28
CA ALA A 150 -18.00 1.35 -42.51
C ALA A 150 -17.29 2.41 -41.65
N HIS A 151 -17.04 2.11 -40.38
CA HIS A 151 -16.32 2.99 -39.46
C HIS A 151 -14.90 3.30 -39.95
N VAL A 152 -14.11 2.27 -40.31
CA VAL A 152 -12.74 2.49 -40.83
C VAL A 152 -12.77 3.22 -42.17
N THR A 153 -13.81 3.00 -43.00
CA THR A 153 -14.01 3.74 -44.25
C THR A 153 -14.20 5.23 -43.98
N ASP A 154 -15.04 5.57 -43.00
CA ASP A 154 -15.29 6.96 -42.60
C ASP A 154 -14.02 7.60 -42.02
N LEU A 155 -13.26 6.84 -41.23
CA LEU A 155 -11.95 7.26 -40.73
C LEU A 155 -10.98 7.58 -41.88
N PHE A 156 -10.92 6.73 -42.90
CA PHE A 156 -10.04 6.91 -44.06
C PHE A 156 -10.43 8.13 -44.90
N MET A 157 -11.73 8.39 -45.08
CA MET A 157 -12.20 9.60 -45.77
C MET A 157 -11.68 10.88 -45.09
N MET A 158 -11.63 10.87 -43.76
CA MET A 158 -11.17 12.00 -42.94
C MET A 158 -9.66 12.03 -42.69
N TRP A 159 -8.87 11.16 -43.33
CA TRP A 159 -7.43 11.03 -43.07
C TRP A 159 -6.65 12.35 -43.15
N HIS A 160 -6.84 13.09 -44.25
CA HIS A 160 -6.20 14.38 -44.51
C HIS A 160 -6.55 15.48 -43.48
N ASP A 161 -7.64 15.28 -42.73
CA ASP A 161 -8.11 16.23 -41.74
C ASP A 161 -7.54 15.98 -40.34
N ARG A 162 -6.95 14.81 -40.11
CA ARG A 162 -6.40 14.42 -38.81
C ARG A 162 -5.28 15.36 -38.35
N PRO A 163 -5.23 15.75 -37.06
CA PRO A 163 -4.18 16.60 -36.53
C PRO A 163 -2.77 16.05 -36.79
N GLU A 164 -2.60 14.73 -36.66
CA GLU A 164 -1.30 14.05 -36.83
C GLU A 164 -0.82 14.07 -38.28
N VAL A 165 -1.75 14.06 -39.24
CA VAL A 165 -1.44 14.18 -40.68
C VAL A 165 -1.11 15.64 -41.03
N LYS A 166 -1.88 16.60 -40.51
CA LYS A 166 -1.67 18.04 -40.72
C LYS A 166 -0.35 18.54 -40.13
N SER A 167 0.09 17.99 -39.01
CA SER A 167 1.39 18.31 -38.40
C SER A 167 2.57 17.67 -39.13
N GLY A 168 2.32 16.71 -40.03
CA GLY A 168 3.34 15.91 -40.70
C GLY A 168 3.93 14.79 -39.82
N GLN A 169 3.32 14.52 -38.66
CA GLN A 169 3.70 13.40 -37.81
C GLN A 169 3.35 12.06 -38.46
N TRP A 170 2.17 11.96 -39.08
CA TRP A 170 1.75 10.80 -39.86
C TRP A 170 1.92 11.03 -41.37
N PRO A 171 2.04 9.95 -42.17
CA PRO A 171 2.12 10.08 -43.62
C PRO A 171 0.89 10.80 -44.20
N ALA A 172 1.14 11.66 -45.19
CA ALA A 172 0.10 12.45 -45.85
C ALA A 172 -1.00 11.60 -46.53
N THR A 173 -0.66 10.36 -46.90
CA THR A 173 -1.56 9.39 -47.54
C THR A 173 -1.54 8.05 -46.80
N LEU A 174 -2.66 7.32 -46.84
CA LEU A 174 -2.77 5.95 -46.34
C LEU A 174 -1.90 4.99 -47.15
N GLU A 175 -1.76 5.21 -48.46
CA GLU A 175 -0.84 4.47 -49.31
C GLU A 175 0.60 4.53 -48.80
N ALA A 176 1.05 5.73 -48.38
CA ALA A 176 2.36 5.90 -47.74
C ALA A 176 2.44 5.18 -46.38
N CYS A 177 1.35 5.16 -45.58
CA CYS A 177 1.31 4.35 -44.35
C CYS A 177 1.50 2.85 -44.64
N PHE A 178 0.94 2.37 -45.76
CA PHE A 178 1.04 0.96 -46.16
C PHE A 178 2.28 0.62 -46.98
N GLY A 179 3.07 1.62 -47.38
CA GLY A 179 4.24 1.46 -48.24
C GLY A 179 3.90 1.02 -49.67
N ILE A 180 2.79 1.51 -50.23
CA ILE A 180 2.38 1.28 -51.62
C ILE A 180 2.39 2.59 -52.43
N GLU A 181 2.40 2.48 -53.76
CA GLU A 181 2.31 3.65 -54.66
C GLU A 181 0.98 4.38 -54.46
N ASP A 182 1.01 5.72 -54.52
CA ASP A 182 -0.19 6.57 -54.46
C ASP A 182 -1.16 6.23 -55.59
N ARG A 183 -2.44 6.03 -55.26
CA ARG A 183 -3.48 5.64 -56.23
C ARG A 183 -4.60 6.65 -56.35
N TYR A 184 -4.85 7.41 -55.29
CA TYR A 184 -6.03 8.26 -55.17
C TYR A 184 -5.65 9.71 -54.87
N ALA A 185 -6.61 10.62 -55.09
CA ALA A 185 -6.51 12.01 -54.68
C ALA A 185 -7.21 12.21 -53.34
N TYR A 186 -6.66 13.09 -52.50
CA TYR A 186 -7.25 13.46 -51.21
C TYR A 186 -7.94 14.84 -51.33
N PRO A 187 -9.09 15.07 -50.66
CA PRO A 187 -9.84 14.16 -49.79
C PRO A 187 -10.38 12.93 -50.52
N LEU A 188 -10.35 11.76 -49.87
CA LEU A 188 -10.81 10.50 -50.47
C LEU A 188 -12.33 10.50 -50.65
N GLU A 189 -12.79 10.09 -51.83
CA GLU A 189 -14.19 9.70 -52.00
C GLU A 189 -14.47 8.38 -51.26
N ARG A 190 -15.72 8.15 -50.84
CA ARG A 190 -16.09 6.94 -50.08
C ARG A 190 -15.68 5.64 -50.78
N ALA A 191 -15.82 5.57 -52.10
CA ALA A 191 -15.45 4.38 -52.87
C ALA A 191 -13.93 4.09 -52.83
N ASP A 192 -13.12 5.15 -52.89
CA ASP A 192 -11.66 5.04 -52.83
C ASP A 192 -11.18 4.70 -51.41
N ALA A 193 -11.80 5.31 -50.39
CA ALA A 193 -11.56 4.96 -48.99
C ALA A 193 -11.92 3.49 -48.71
N ALA A 194 -13.09 3.01 -49.15
CA ALA A 194 -13.50 1.62 -48.99
C ALA A 194 -12.54 0.64 -49.67
N SER A 195 -12.01 0.99 -50.86
CA SER A 195 -10.99 0.21 -51.55
C SER A 195 -9.68 0.11 -50.74
N LEU A 196 -9.26 1.19 -50.08
CA LEU A 196 -8.10 1.19 -49.19
C LEU A 196 -8.36 0.40 -47.89
N VAL A 197 -9.58 0.42 -47.35
CA VAL A 197 -9.97 -0.43 -46.20
C VAL A 197 -9.93 -1.90 -46.59
N ASP A 198 -10.44 -2.26 -47.77
CA ASP A 198 -10.36 -3.63 -48.28
C ASP A 198 -8.90 -4.07 -48.44
N TYR A 199 -8.03 -3.17 -48.93
CA TYR A 199 -6.60 -3.42 -48.96
C TYR A 199 -6.00 -3.62 -47.56
N LEU A 200 -6.36 -2.79 -46.57
CA LEU A 200 -5.94 -2.95 -45.19
C LEU A 200 -6.33 -4.34 -44.66
N PHE A 201 -7.60 -4.72 -44.85
CA PHE A 201 -8.20 -5.91 -44.24
C PHE A 201 -7.74 -7.20 -44.91
N ASP A 202 -7.63 -7.21 -46.24
CA ASP A 202 -7.42 -8.45 -47.00
C ASP A 202 -5.95 -8.65 -47.42
N VAL A 203 -5.15 -7.58 -47.44
CA VAL A 203 -3.77 -7.63 -47.93
C VAL A 203 -2.77 -7.17 -46.88
N TYR A 204 -2.87 -5.94 -46.39
CA TYR A 204 -1.85 -5.35 -45.52
C TYR A 204 -1.79 -6.05 -44.16
N ALA A 205 -2.92 -6.13 -43.45
CA ALA A 205 -2.97 -6.70 -42.12
C ALA A 205 -2.61 -8.20 -42.12
N PRO A 206 -3.15 -9.05 -43.03
CA PRO A 206 -2.75 -10.46 -43.12
C PRO A 206 -1.28 -10.67 -43.50
N LYS A 207 -0.69 -9.76 -44.28
CA LYS A 207 0.75 -9.78 -44.61
C LYS A 207 1.62 -9.53 -43.37
N ARG A 208 1.19 -8.68 -42.44
CA ARG A 208 1.89 -8.44 -41.16
C ARG A 208 1.77 -9.65 -40.23
N SER A 209 0.57 -10.23 -40.12
CA SER A 209 0.31 -11.46 -39.36
C SER A 209 -0.92 -12.19 -39.88
N ALA A 210 -0.82 -13.51 -40.05
CA ALA A 210 -1.96 -14.36 -40.41
C ALA A 210 -3.07 -14.39 -39.34
N ARG A 211 -2.81 -13.87 -38.13
CA ARG A 211 -3.80 -13.70 -37.07
C ARG A 211 -4.63 -12.40 -37.21
N ASN A 212 -4.23 -11.47 -38.08
CA ASN A 212 -4.98 -10.25 -38.31
C ASN A 212 -6.17 -10.52 -39.23
N ARG A 213 -7.33 -10.80 -38.63
CA ARG A 213 -8.57 -11.16 -39.34
C ARG A 213 -9.61 -10.05 -39.18
N LEU A 214 -9.33 -8.87 -39.73
CA LEU A 214 -10.17 -7.69 -39.54
C LEU A 214 -11.59 -7.82 -40.13
N ARG A 215 -11.78 -8.71 -41.12
CA ARG A 215 -13.12 -9.10 -41.64
C ARG A 215 -13.99 -9.82 -40.61
N GLU A 216 -13.40 -10.39 -39.56
CA GLU A 216 -14.10 -11.10 -38.48
C GLU A 216 -14.37 -10.21 -37.26
N PHE A 217 -13.90 -8.96 -37.27
CA PHE A 217 -14.02 -8.02 -36.16
C PHE A 217 -15.48 -7.66 -35.88
N ARG A 218 -15.94 -7.98 -34.66
CA ARG A 218 -17.32 -7.76 -34.19
C ARG A 218 -17.39 -7.87 -32.68
N GLY A 219 -18.48 -7.37 -32.11
CA GLY A 219 -18.74 -7.51 -30.67
C GLY A 219 -17.99 -6.50 -29.81
N PHE A 220 -17.32 -5.52 -30.41
CA PHE A 220 -16.60 -4.45 -29.71
C PHE A 220 -17.43 -3.17 -29.66
N ILE A 221 -17.07 -2.28 -28.74
CA ILE A 221 -17.69 -0.96 -28.57
C ILE A 221 -16.60 0.09 -28.74
N TYR A 222 -16.58 0.80 -29.87
CA TYR A 222 -15.63 1.89 -30.15
C TYR A 222 -16.26 3.29 -30.09
N GLN A 223 -17.55 3.37 -29.79
CA GLN A 223 -18.33 4.61 -29.74
C GLN A 223 -19.42 4.51 -28.66
N GLY A 224 -20.08 5.63 -28.38
CA GLY A 224 -21.07 5.73 -27.30
C GLY A 224 -20.47 6.25 -25.99
N PRO A 225 -21.31 6.77 -25.09
CA PRO A 225 -20.85 7.37 -23.84
C PRO A 225 -20.45 6.29 -22.83
N GLU A 226 -19.51 6.64 -21.96
CA GLU A 226 -19.00 5.77 -20.89
C GLU A 226 -19.09 6.50 -19.57
N TYR A 227 -19.52 5.80 -18.53
CA TYR A 227 -19.80 6.39 -17.23
C TYR A 227 -19.00 5.70 -16.12
N LEU A 228 -18.87 6.40 -14.99
CA LEU A 228 -18.45 5.85 -13.72
C LEU A 228 -19.60 6.05 -12.74
N THR A 229 -20.05 4.99 -12.08
CA THR A 229 -21.20 5.06 -11.16
C THR A 229 -20.81 4.55 -9.78
N MET A 230 -21.22 5.28 -8.76
CA MET A 230 -21.21 4.85 -7.37
C MET A 230 -22.61 4.37 -6.97
N PHE A 231 -22.70 3.17 -6.43
CA PHE A 231 -23.92 2.61 -5.84
C PHE A 231 -23.74 2.48 -4.33
N ALA A 232 -24.79 2.72 -3.56
CA ALA A 232 -24.83 2.35 -2.16
C ALA A 232 -24.87 0.83 -2.01
N GLY A 233 -24.57 0.35 -0.80
CA GLY A 233 -24.60 -1.06 -0.45
C GLY A 233 -25.94 -1.79 -0.72
N ASP A 234 -27.07 -1.07 -0.68
CA ASP A 234 -28.39 -1.62 -0.99
C ASP A 234 -28.74 -1.65 -2.50
N GLY A 235 -27.80 -1.23 -3.35
CA GLY A 235 -27.91 -1.17 -4.80
C GLY A 235 -28.49 0.16 -5.32
N SER A 236 -28.87 1.11 -4.47
CA SER A 236 -29.32 2.42 -4.95
C SER A 236 -28.18 3.20 -5.61
N GLU A 237 -28.45 3.83 -6.74
CA GLU A 237 -27.49 4.72 -7.40
C GLU A 237 -27.29 5.99 -6.55
N LEU A 238 -26.04 6.33 -6.25
CA LEU A 238 -25.68 7.55 -5.52
C LEU A 238 -25.30 8.68 -6.49
N GLU A 239 -24.36 8.41 -7.41
CA GLU A 239 -24.00 9.36 -8.47
C GLU A 239 -23.43 8.61 -9.69
N THR A 240 -23.77 9.10 -10.88
CA THR A 240 -23.12 8.72 -12.13
C THR A 240 -22.47 9.95 -12.77
N ILE A 241 -21.20 9.83 -13.13
CA ILE A 241 -20.43 10.84 -13.88
C ILE A 241 -19.91 10.25 -15.19
N MET A 242 -19.42 11.10 -16.10
CA MET A 242 -18.67 10.63 -17.27
C MET A 242 -17.40 9.91 -16.81
N PHE A 243 -17.04 8.82 -17.49
CA PHE A 243 -15.79 8.11 -17.22
C PHE A 243 -14.60 9.05 -17.45
N PRO A 244 -13.60 9.12 -16.54
CA PRO A 244 -12.56 10.16 -16.54
C PRO A 244 -11.75 10.25 -17.82
N PHE A 245 -11.50 9.11 -18.48
CA PHE A 245 -10.65 9.02 -19.65
C PHE A 245 -11.45 8.52 -20.86
N PRO A 246 -11.83 9.41 -21.79
CA PRO A 246 -12.62 9.01 -22.95
C PRO A 246 -11.82 8.07 -23.84
N ARG A 247 -12.54 7.26 -24.61
CA ARG A 247 -11.96 6.34 -25.58
C ARG A 247 -11.15 7.06 -26.67
N VAL A 248 -11.61 8.25 -27.07
CA VAL A 248 -11.08 9.08 -28.17
C VAL A 248 -11.32 8.49 -29.57
N ASP A 249 -10.92 7.24 -29.82
CA ASP A 249 -11.13 6.53 -31.09
C ASP A 249 -11.23 5.01 -30.89
N ASP A 250 -11.12 4.22 -31.95
CA ASP A 250 -11.16 2.75 -31.90
C ASP A 250 -9.83 2.10 -31.46
N GLY A 251 -8.88 2.89 -30.93
CA GLY A 251 -7.55 2.44 -30.53
C GLY A 251 -6.42 2.92 -31.44
N LEU A 252 -6.72 3.64 -32.53
CA LEU A 252 -5.71 4.14 -33.48
C LEU A 252 -4.63 5.00 -32.78
N LEU A 253 -5.03 5.95 -31.93
CA LEU A 253 -4.09 6.75 -31.13
C LEU A 253 -3.48 5.97 -29.95
N TRP A 254 -4.14 4.91 -29.50
CA TRP A 254 -3.63 4.03 -28.44
C TRP A 254 -2.60 3.02 -28.95
N GLY A 255 -2.31 3.00 -30.26
CA GLY A 255 -1.30 2.11 -30.86
C GLY A 255 -1.82 0.72 -31.24
N ASP A 256 -3.13 0.52 -31.26
CA ASP A 256 -3.76 -0.77 -31.55
C ASP A 256 -3.54 -1.28 -32.98
N TYR A 257 -3.17 -0.36 -33.87
CA TYR A 257 -2.84 -0.67 -35.27
C TYR A 257 -1.33 -0.71 -35.55
N ALA A 258 -0.50 -0.24 -34.62
CA ALA A 258 0.91 0.01 -34.87
C ALA A 258 1.75 -1.27 -34.85
N TRP A 259 1.41 -2.21 -33.99
CA TRP A 259 2.16 -3.46 -33.78
C TRP A 259 1.87 -4.47 -34.87
N ARG A 260 2.73 -5.49 -35.00
CA ARG A 260 2.58 -6.55 -36.00
C ARG A 260 1.20 -7.25 -35.95
N ARG A 261 0.66 -7.46 -34.73
CA ARG A 261 -0.73 -7.87 -34.52
C ARG A 261 -1.58 -6.60 -34.45
N ILE A 262 -2.54 -6.46 -35.35
CA ILE A 262 -3.45 -5.31 -35.43
C ILE A 262 -4.73 -5.69 -34.70
N GLU A 263 -5.01 -5.00 -33.60
CA GLU A 263 -6.04 -5.36 -32.62
C GLU A 263 -6.80 -4.10 -32.19
N PRO A 264 -7.70 -3.57 -33.04
CA PRO A 264 -8.54 -2.43 -32.67
C PRO A 264 -9.28 -2.70 -31.37
N CYS A 265 -9.51 -1.68 -30.55
CA CYS A 265 -10.18 -1.76 -29.25
C CYS A 265 -9.45 -2.65 -28.21
N ASN A 266 -8.14 -2.83 -28.32
CA ASN A 266 -7.34 -3.60 -27.37
C ASN A 266 -6.79 -2.70 -26.25
N ARG A 267 -5.77 -1.88 -26.53
CA ARG A 267 -5.06 -1.08 -25.50
C ARG A 267 -5.97 -0.03 -24.89
N VAL A 268 -6.91 0.49 -25.68
CA VAL A 268 -7.89 1.46 -25.23
C VAL A 268 -8.87 0.87 -24.22
N ASP A 269 -9.22 -0.41 -24.29
CA ASP A 269 -10.17 -1.05 -23.37
C ASP A 269 -9.45 -1.91 -22.32
N ARG A 270 -8.30 -1.43 -21.87
CA ARG A 270 -7.58 -1.96 -20.70
C ARG A 270 -7.90 -1.11 -19.48
N PHE A 271 -8.62 -1.66 -18.52
CA PHE A 271 -9.05 -0.94 -17.31
C PHE A 271 -8.44 -1.57 -16.05
N LEU A 272 -8.13 -0.73 -15.07
CA LEU A 272 -7.80 -1.14 -13.70
C LEU A 272 -8.55 -0.23 -12.73
N SER A 273 -8.76 -0.71 -11.50
CA SER A 273 -9.32 0.11 -10.42
C SER A 273 -8.75 -0.31 -9.07
N GLY A 274 -8.79 0.58 -8.08
CA GLY A 274 -8.22 0.30 -6.78
C GLY A 274 -8.81 1.18 -5.68
N VAL A 275 -8.35 0.94 -4.45
CA VAL A 275 -8.64 1.77 -3.29
C VAL A 275 -7.31 2.13 -2.64
N ALA A 276 -7.10 3.39 -2.30
CA ALA A 276 -5.88 3.85 -1.65
C ALA A 276 -6.21 4.88 -0.57
N TYR A 277 -5.48 4.87 0.54
CA TYR A 277 -5.60 5.89 1.59
C TYR A 277 -4.66 7.05 1.26
N LEU A 278 -5.06 7.90 0.31
CA LEU A 278 -4.21 8.98 -0.24
C LEU A 278 -4.03 10.18 0.69
N ASP A 279 -4.78 10.25 1.79
CA ASP A 279 -4.55 11.22 2.88
C ASP A 279 -4.07 10.54 4.17
N GLY A 280 -3.90 9.21 4.14
CA GLY A 280 -3.55 8.38 5.29
C GLY A 280 -4.72 8.05 6.24
N GLU A 281 -5.94 8.50 5.94
CA GLU A 281 -7.09 8.38 6.85
C GLU A 281 -8.35 7.85 6.16
N HIS A 282 -8.67 8.32 4.95
CA HIS A 282 -9.88 8.00 4.21
C HIS A 282 -9.56 7.31 2.87
N PRO A 283 -10.37 6.32 2.46
CA PRO A 283 -10.17 5.63 1.20
C PRO A 283 -10.59 6.49 0.00
N SER A 284 -9.71 6.60 -0.99
CA SER A 284 -9.97 7.16 -2.30
C SER A 284 -10.14 6.05 -3.33
N LEU A 285 -11.02 6.26 -4.31
CA LEU A 285 -11.20 5.40 -5.48
C LEU A 285 -10.15 5.72 -6.55
N ILE A 286 -9.47 4.69 -7.06
CA ILE A 286 -8.54 4.79 -8.18
C ILE A 286 -9.17 4.19 -9.44
N VAL A 287 -9.14 4.92 -10.56
CA VAL A 287 -9.71 4.51 -11.84
C VAL A 287 -8.68 4.70 -12.95
N CYS A 288 -8.40 3.65 -13.72
CA CYS A 288 -7.35 3.66 -14.74
C CYS A 288 -7.86 3.27 -16.13
N ARG A 289 -7.19 3.78 -17.17
CA ARG A 289 -7.33 3.34 -18.57
C ARG A 289 -5.97 3.30 -19.26
N GLY A 290 -5.66 2.14 -19.85
CA GLY A 290 -4.45 1.90 -20.63
C GLY A 290 -3.19 1.69 -19.79
N TYR A 291 -2.27 0.87 -20.32
CA TYR A 291 -0.95 0.65 -19.70
C TYR A 291 0.15 0.22 -20.68
N TYR A 292 -0.19 -0.32 -21.87
CA TYR A 292 0.80 -0.68 -22.90
C TYR A 292 1.41 0.52 -23.63
N THR A 293 0.64 1.59 -23.78
CA THR A 293 1.03 2.84 -24.45
C THR A 293 0.59 3.99 -23.57
N ARG A 294 -0.49 4.72 -23.88
CA ARG A 294 -1.05 5.71 -22.96
C ARG A 294 -1.49 5.04 -21.66
N ALA A 295 -1.10 5.62 -20.53
CA ALA A 295 -1.52 5.23 -19.20
C ALA A 295 -2.16 6.45 -18.52
N ALA A 296 -3.40 6.30 -18.09
CA ALA A 296 -4.17 7.37 -17.47
C ALA A 296 -4.84 6.87 -16.19
N ILE A 297 -4.69 7.62 -15.10
CA ILE A 297 -5.06 7.26 -13.73
C ILE A 297 -5.73 8.48 -13.09
N ALA A 298 -6.90 8.29 -12.48
CA ALA A 298 -7.61 9.31 -11.72
C ALA A 298 -7.92 8.81 -10.32
N ALA A 299 -7.74 9.68 -9.34
CA ALA A 299 -8.13 9.44 -7.96
C ALA A 299 -9.35 10.28 -7.60
N TYR A 300 -10.34 9.66 -6.97
CA TYR A 300 -11.56 10.30 -6.51
C TYR A 300 -11.76 10.07 -5.02
N ASP A 301 -12.07 11.13 -4.29
CA ASP A 301 -12.68 11.03 -2.97
C ASP A 301 -14.21 10.97 -3.16
N PHE A 302 -14.92 10.24 -2.30
CA PHE A 302 -16.38 10.15 -2.35
C PHE A 302 -16.98 10.37 -0.96
N THR A 303 -17.89 11.33 -0.83
CA THR A 303 -18.64 11.58 0.42
C THR A 303 -20.13 11.44 0.15
N ASP A 304 -20.69 12.35 -0.63
CA ASP A 304 -22.02 12.27 -1.26
C ASP A 304 -21.95 12.31 -2.80
N ARG A 305 -20.77 12.65 -3.32
CA ARG A 305 -20.46 12.82 -4.74
C ARG A 305 -18.98 12.59 -5.01
N PHE A 306 -18.65 12.27 -6.25
CA PHE A 306 -17.29 12.19 -6.76
C PHE A 306 -16.59 13.56 -6.67
N SER A 307 -15.46 13.58 -5.98
CA SER A 307 -14.52 14.69 -5.94
C SER A 307 -13.20 14.23 -6.56
N LEU A 308 -12.85 14.77 -7.73
CA LEU A 308 -11.54 14.48 -8.34
C LEU A 308 -10.44 15.04 -7.44
N ARG A 309 -9.59 14.17 -6.91
CA ARG A 309 -8.42 14.53 -6.09
C ARG A 309 -7.26 14.95 -6.98
N TRP A 310 -6.89 14.07 -7.91
CA TRP A 310 -5.88 14.33 -8.95
C TRP A 310 -6.07 13.40 -10.15
N SER A 311 -5.38 13.72 -11.24
CA SER A 311 -5.30 12.87 -12.44
C SER A 311 -3.88 12.88 -13.01
N ALA A 312 -3.33 11.70 -13.30
CA ALA A 312 -2.07 11.50 -13.98
C ALA A 312 -2.32 10.84 -15.34
N ASP A 313 -1.88 11.48 -16.43
CA ASP A 313 -2.12 11.00 -17.79
C ASP A 313 -0.86 11.17 -18.62
N SER A 314 -0.30 10.06 -19.08
CA SER A 314 0.92 10.07 -19.89
C SER A 314 0.76 10.82 -21.21
N GLY A 315 -0.48 11.03 -21.65
CA GLY A 315 -0.79 11.39 -23.02
C GLY A 315 -0.47 10.26 -23.99
N PHE A 316 -0.71 10.51 -25.28
CA PHE A 316 -0.50 9.51 -26.32
C PHE A 316 0.97 9.38 -26.68
N VAL A 317 1.42 8.16 -26.98
CA VAL A 317 2.74 7.91 -27.57
C VAL A 317 2.76 8.45 -29.00
N ALA A 318 3.82 9.16 -29.37
CA ALA A 318 3.93 9.78 -30.67
C ALA A 318 4.31 8.74 -31.74
N LEU A 319 3.32 8.25 -32.48
CA LEU A 319 3.54 7.32 -33.59
C LEU A 319 3.89 8.11 -34.87
N SER A 320 4.92 7.68 -35.58
CA SER A 320 5.28 8.17 -36.92
C SER A 320 4.42 7.53 -38.03
N ASN A 321 3.90 6.33 -37.79
CA ASN A 321 2.94 5.65 -38.65
C ASN A 321 2.01 4.77 -37.79
N PRO A 322 0.71 5.08 -37.69
CA PRO A 322 -0.17 4.35 -36.80
C PRO A 322 -0.45 2.91 -37.24
N PHE A 323 -0.06 2.52 -38.46
CA PHE A 323 -0.22 1.15 -38.95
C PHE A 323 1.07 0.32 -38.90
N ASN A 324 2.22 0.91 -38.55
CA ASN A 324 3.51 0.22 -38.50
C ASN A 324 4.58 1.03 -37.74
N ASP A 325 4.44 1.13 -36.42
CA ASP A 325 5.41 1.80 -35.55
C ASP A 325 5.45 1.17 -34.16
N GLU A 326 5.94 -0.07 -34.11
CA GLU A 326 6.06 -0.84 -32.87
C GLU A 326 7.14 -0.26 -31.94
N GLU A 327 8.24 0.25 -32.50
CA GLU A 327 9.30 0.90 -31.73
C GLU A 327 8.80 2.20 -31.08
N GLY A 328 8.04 3.03 -31.81
CA GLY A 328 7.43 4.25 -31.26
C GLY A 328 6.44 3.99 -30.12
N CYS A 329 5.85 2.80 -30.03
CA CYS A 329 4.97 2.45 -28.91
C CYS A 329 5.71 2.28 -27.58
N ALA A 330 7.03 2.05 -27.61
CA ALA A 330 7.85 1.92 -26.42
C ALA A 330 8.33 3.29 -25.87
N GLU A 331 8.11 4.37 -26.61
CA GLU A 331 8.51 5.73 -26.22
C GLU A 331 7.63 6.29 -25.10
N ASN A 332 7.96 7.50 -24.63
CA ASN A 332 7.14 8.21 -23.67
C ASN A 332 5.88 8.77 -24.34
N GLY A 333 4.81 8.89 -23.55
CA GLY A 333 3.62 9.64 -23.92
C GLY A 333 3.92 11.14 -24.06
N SER A 334 2.98 11.86 -24.67
CA SER A 334 3.13 13.29 -24.99
C SER A 334 3.21 14.23 -23.80
N ASP A 335 2.81 13.78 -22.60
CA ASP A 335 2.87 14.62 -21.40
C ASP A 335 4.31 14.74 -20.88
N PRO A 336 4.79 15.96 -20.55
CA PRO A 336 6.18 16.18 -20.13
C PRO A 336 6.51 15.62 -18.74
N ILE A 337 5.52 15.36 -17.89
CA ILE A 337 5.71 14.85 -16.53
C ILE A 337 5.37 13.36 -16.52
N TYR A 338 4.16 13.02 -16.94
CA TYR A 338 3.60 11.68 -16.86
C TYR A 338 3.93 10.82 -18.08
N GLY A 339 4.55 11.36 -19.14
CA GLY A 339 4.87 10.62 -20.35
C GLY A 339 5.66 9.33 -20.09
N ALA A 340 6.45 9.29 -19.02
CA ALA A 340 7.20 8.11 -18.61
C ALA A 340 6.34 6.96 -18.02
N LEU A 341 5.07 7.19 -17.67
CA LEU A 341 4.13 6.14 -17.28
C LEU A 341 3.75 5.22 -18.45
N ALA A 342 3.88 5.74 -19.68
CA ALA A 342 3.48 5.00 -20.86
C ALA A 342 4.21 3.66 -20.96
N GLY A 343 3.48 2.56 -21.15
CA GLY A 343 4.07 1.23 -21.31
C GLY A 343 4.55 0.53 -20.03
N GLN A 344 4.27 1.06 -18.83
CA GLN A 344 4.79 0.52 -17.56
C GLN A 344 3.79 -0.30 -16.74
N GLY A 345 2.48 -0.09 -16.95
CA GLY A 345 1.46 -0.73 -16.11
C GLY A 345 1.35 -2.23 -16.36
N ASN A 346 0.94 -2.97 -15.33
CA ASN A 346 0.66 -4.41 -15.41
C ASN A 346 -0.82 -4.67 -15.69
N HIS A 347 -1.21 -5.94 -15.80
CA HIS A 347 -2.60 -6.40 -15.69
C HIS A 347 -3.15 -6.37 -14.24
N SER A 348 -2.60 -5.51 -13.38
CA SER A 348 -2.98 -5.29 -12.01
C SER A 348 -2.37 -3.97 -11.53
N LEU A 349 -2.79 -3.51 -10.35
CA LEU A 349 -2.16 -2.44 -9.58
C LEU A 349 -2.02 -2.91 -8.13
N SER A 350 -1.17 -2.24 -7.34
CA SER A 350 -1.14 -2.38 -5.89
C SER A 350 -1.14 -1.00 -5.25
N THR A 351 -1.55 -0.94 -3.99
CA THR A 351 -1.63 0.29 -3.18
C THR A 351 -0.96 0.01 -1.85
N ALA A 352 0.05 0.79 -1.49
CA ALA A 352 0.82 0.61 -0.27
C ALA A 352 1.53 1.92 0.11
N ASP A 353 1.73 2.13 1.41
CA ASP A 353 2.63 3.16 1.93
C ASP A 353 4.07 2.66 1.77
N ILE A 354 4.73 3.10 0.71
CA ILE A 354 6.07 2.62 0.35
C ILE A 354 7.17 3.58 0.79
N ASP A 355 6.85 4.86 0.98
CA ASP A 355 7.81 5.87 1.42
C ASP A 355 7.75 6.19 2.94
N ARG A 356 6.74 5.65 3.64
CA ARG A 356 6.51 5.71 5.08
C ARG A 356 6.06 7.08 5.58
N ASP A 357 5.35 7.84 4.75
CA ASP A 357 4.72 9.10 5.14
C ASP A 357 3.33 8.92 5.79
N GLY A 358 2.81 7.68 5.78
CA GLY A 358 1.49 7.31 6.30
C GLY A 358 0.37 7.33 5.27
N ARG A 359 0.67 7.57 4.00
CA ARG A 359 -0.26 7.59 2.87
C ARG A 359 0.11 6.49 1.88
N MET A 360 -0.82 6.15 1.01
CA MET A 360 -0.60 5.08 0.04
C MET A 360 -0.26 5.61 -1.35
N GLU A 361 0.78 5.03 -1.93
CA GLU A 361 1.16 5.24 -3.32
C GLU A 361 0.45 4.24 -4.22
N ILE A 362 0.40 4.53 -5.53
CA ILE A 362 -0.15 3.64 -6.55
C ILE A 362 0.99 2.95 -7.30
N ILE A 363 1.21 1.68 -7.01
CA ILE A 363 2.17 0.83 -7.71
C ILE A 363 1.50 0.32 -9.01
N TYR A 364 1.84 0.96 -10.12
CA TYR A 364 1.30 0.69 -11.45
C TYR A 364 2.31 -0.11 -12.27
N GLY A 365 2.55 -1.37 -11.87
CA GLY A 365 3.52 -2.27 -12.49
C GLY A 365 4.96 -1.80 -12.31
N ALA A 366 5.56 -1.29 -13.38
CA ALA A 366 6.92 -0.79 -13.37
C ALA A 366 7.09 0.68 -12.97
N ALA A 367 6.00 1.40 -12.69
CA ALA A 367 6.01 2.78 -12.24
C ALA A 367 5.20 2.98 -10.97
N VAL A 368 5.48 4.06 -10.24
CA VAL A 368 4.77 4.43 -9.02
C VAL A 368 4.31 5.88 -9.10
N ILE A 369 3.05 6.10 -8.76
CA ILE A 369 2.43 7.42 -8.61
C ILE A 369 2.28 7.68 -7.12
N ASP A 370 2.66 8.88 -6.70
CA ASP A 370 2.65 9.34 -5.31
C ASP A 370 1.23 9.59 -4.80
N ASP A 371 1.05 9.72 -3.48
CA ASP A 371 -0.25 9.98 -2.84
C ASP A 371 -0.96 11.24 -3.40
N ASP A 372 -0.15 12.24 -3.78
CA ASP A 372 -0.58 13.53 -4.31
C ASP A 372 -0.79 13.54 -5.84
N GLY A 373 -0.55 12.40 -6.50
CA GLY A 373 -0.68 12.22 -7.94
C GLY A 373 0.58 12.54 -8.75
N SER A 374 1.66 12.97 -8.11
CA SER A 374 2.94 13.18 -8.77
C SER A 374 3.59 11.85 -9.18
N LEU A 375 4.49 11.87 -10.17
CA LEU A 375 5.20 10.67 -10.58
C LEU A 375 6.40 10.45 -9.66
N LEU A 376 6.33 9.49 -8.74
CA LEU A 376 7.42 9.15 -7.83
C LEU A 376 8.61 8.58 -8.64
N TYR A 377 8.37 7.53 -9.43
CA TYR A 377 9.34 7.06 -10.42
C TYR A 377 8.70 6.20 -11.52
N SER A 378 9.46 6.02 -12.61
CA SER A 378 9.17 5.08 -13.69
C SER A 378 10.44 4.25 -13.97
N SER A 379 10.37 2.94 -13.75
CA SER A 379 11.56 2.08 -13.75
C SER A 379 12.19 1.98 -15.13
N SER A 380 13.51 2.23 -15.18
CA SER A 380 14.33 2.09 -16.38
C SER A 380 15.73 1.62 -16.01
N GLY A 381 16.45 1.07 -16.98
CA GLY A 381 17.79 0.56 -16.76
C GLY A 381 18.60 0.37 -18.04
N PRO A 382 19.91 0.11 -17.92
CA PRO A 382 20.78 -0.10 -19.06
C PRO A 382 20.59 -1.49 -19.69
N MET A 383 20.55 -1.51 -21.01
CA MET A 383 20.65 -2.70 -21.85
C MET A 383 22.13 -3.07 -22.07
N PRO A 384 22.44 -4.29 -22.56
CA PRO A 384 23.82 -4.71 -22.84
C PRO A 384 24.57 -3.82 -23.84
N ASP A 385 23.85 -3.12 -24.72
CA ASP A 385 24.41 -2.18 -25.69
C ASP A 385 24.62 -0.76 -25.11
N GLY A 386 24.30 -0.55 -23.83
CA GLY A 386 24.42 0.72 -23.13
C GLY A 386 23.23 1.66 -23.30
N THR A 387 22.19 1.29 -24.07
CA THR A 387 20.97 2.08 -24.18
C THR A 387 20.14 1.96 -22.91
N ILE A 388 19.43 3.03 -22.52
CA ILE A 388 18.45 2.97 -21.42
C ILE A 388 17.09 2.57 -22.00
N ARG A 389 16.42 1.64 -21.33
CA ARG A 389 15.06 1.20 -21.64
C ARG A 389 14.21 1.15 -20.39
N LYS A 390 12.91 1.36 -20.56
CA LYS A 390 11.90 1.11 -19.52
C LYS A 390 11.84 -0.39 -19.21
N PHE A 391 11.43 -0.74 -17.99
CA PHE A 391 11.21 -2.14 -17.61
C PHE A 391 9.99 -2.72 -18.34
N GLY A 392 8.99 -1.87 -18.60
CA GLY A 392 7.85 -2.20 -19.43
C GLY A 392 6.73 -2.90 -18.66
N HIS A 393 5.74 -3.33 -19.43
CA HIS A 393 4.57 -4.04 -18.95
C HIS A 393 4.91 -5.44 -18.40
N GLY A 394 4.15 -5.87 -17.40
CA GLY A 394 4.26 -7.18 -16.76
C GLY A 394 2.91 -7.83 -16.47
N ASP A 395 2.98 -9.15 -16.26
CA ASP A 395 1.81 -10.02 -16.14
C ASP A 395 1.52 -10.43 -14.68
N ALA A 396 2.50 -10.22 -13.78
CA ALA A 396 2.40 -10.44 -12.34
C ALA A 396 3.33 -9.51 -11.54
N MET A 397 2.86 -9.06 -10.38
CA MET A 397 3.64 -8.32 -9.38
C MET A 397 3.17 -8.59 -7.96
N HIS A 398 4.11 -8.49 -7.02
CA HIS A 398 3.89 -8.65 -5.59
C HIS A 398 4.52 -7.48 -4.86
N VAL A 399 3.78 -6.84 -3.95
CA VAL A 399 4.25 -5.72 -3.13
C VAL A 399 4.05 -6.08 -1.65
N GLY A 400 5.12 -6.00 -0.87
CA GLY A 400 5.09 -6.34 0.55
C GLY A 400 6.48 -6.34 1.16
N ASP A 401 6.56 -6.60 2.46
CA ASP A 401 7.81 -6.76 3.19
C ASP A 401 8.32 -8.19 2.96
N PHE A 402 9.36 -8.35 2.14
CA PHE A 402 9.89 -9.66 1.72
C PHE A 402 11.27 -9.94 2.33
N ASP A 403 12.10 -8.91 2.53
CA ASP A 403 13.32 -8.98 3.35
C ASP A 403 13.09 -8.20 4.66
N PRO A 404 12.63 -8.85 5.74
CA PRO A 404 12.29 -8.17 7.01
C PRO A 404 13.50 -7.55 7.73
N ASP A 405 14.73 -7.79 7.26
CA ASP A 405 15.93 -7.14 7.79
C ASP A 405 16.30 -5.87 6.99
N ARG A 406 15.56 -5.56 5.92
CA ARG A 406 15.66 -4.34 5.12
C ARG A 406 14.49 -3.42 5.49
N PRO A 407 14.72 -2.14 5.85
CA PRO A 407 13.62 -1.21 6.06
C PRO A 407 12.87 -0.93 4.76
N GLY A 408 11.54 -1.00 4.78
CA GLY A 408 10.68 -0.68 3.64
C GLY A 408 10.00 -1.90 3.04
N LEU A 409 9.29 -1.67 1.93
CA LEU A 409 8.66 -2.72 1.15
C LEU A 409 9.48 -3.02 -0.10
N GLU A 410 9.27 -4.19 -0.66
CA GLU A 410 9.81 -4.60 -1.95
C GLU A 410 8.70 -4.82 -2.99
N ILE A 411 9.09 -4.73 -4.26
CA ILE A 411 8.27 -5.09 -5.42
C ILE A 411 8.96 -6.22 -6.18
N PHE A 412 8.35 -7.40 -6.25
CA PHE A 412 8.78 -8.49 -7.14
C PHE A 412 7.89 -8.56 -8.37
N ASN A 413 8.46 -8.34 -9.56
CA ASN A 413 7.69 -8.15 -10.79
C ASN A 413 8.39 -8.86 -11.96
N VAL A 414 7.59 -9.52 -12.81
CA VAL A 414 8.00 -10.03 -14.13
C VAL A 414 7.58 -9.08 -15.26
N PHE A 415 8.32 -9.07 -16.37
CA PHE A 415 8.12 -8.17 -17.50
C PHE A 415 8.02 -8.96 -18.81
N GLU A 416 6.98 -8.70 -19.61
CA GLU A 416 6.70 -9.44 -20.85
C GLU A 416 7.76 -9.18 -21.94
N GLY A 417 8.45 -8.04 -21.86
CA GLY A 417 9.47 -7.65 -22.83
C GLY A 417 10.69 -8.58 -22.86
N GLY A 418 10.88 -9.45 -21.85
CA GLY A 418 11.92 -10.48 -21.81
C GLY A 418 13.32 -9.93 -22.11
N GLU A 419 13.89 -10.33 -23.24
CA GLU A 419 15.24 -9.92 -23.64
C GLU A 419 15.31 -8.46 -24.13
N PHE A 420 14.19 -7.83 -24.43
CA PHE A 420 14.11 -6.45 -24.93
C PHE A 420 14.04 -5.40 -23.83
N VAL A 421 14.00 -5.82 -22.56
CA VAL A 421 13.96 -4.95 -21.39
C VAL A 421 15.19 -5.15 -20.49
N PRO A 422 15.49 -4.20 -19.59
CA PRO A 422 16.70 -4.27 -18.75
C PRO A 422 16.71 -5.48 -17.81
N GLN A 423 15.54 -5.82 -17.27
CA GLN A 423 15.31 -6.99 -16.42
C GLN A 423 14.05 -7.69 -16.91
N ALA A 424 14.08 -9.01 -17.05
CA ALA A 424 12.89 -9.80 -17.35
C ALA A 424 12.09 -10.08 -16.07
N TYR A 425 12.76 -10.13 -14.93
CA TYR A 425 12.14 -10.09 -13.61
C TYR A 425 13.12 -9.47 -12.60
N ALA A 426 12.59 -8.78 -11.60
CA ALA A 426 13.40 -8.11 -10.60
C ALA A 426 12.67 -8.01 -9.26
N LEU A 427 13.45 -8.10 -8.19
CA LEU A 427 13.10 -7.58 -6.88
C LEU A 427 13.65 -6.15 -6.78
N ARG A 428 12.76 -5.20 -6.49
CA ARG A 428 13.08 -3.78 -6.37
C ARG A 428 12.72 -3.26 -5.00
N ASP A 429 13.47 -2.28 -4.55
CA ASP A 429 13.04 -1.40 -3.46
C ASP A 429 11.78 -0.65 -3.89
N ALA A 430 10.73 -0.68 -3.08
CA ALA A 430 9.44 -0.11 -3.45
C ALA A 430 9.49 1.42 -3.55
N GLU A 431 10.11 2.11 -2.60
CA GLU A 431 10.20 3.58 -2.51
C GLU A 431 10.98 4.18 -3.69
N THR A 432 12.10 3.56 -4.07
CA THR A 432 13.06 4.14 -5.01
C THR A 432 13.07 3.50 -6.39
N GLY A 433 12.43 2.32 -6.54
CA GLY A 433 12.49 1.50 -7.75
C GLY A 433 13.86 0.88 -8.03
N ALA A 434 14.82 1.02 -7.11
CA ALA A 434 16.16 0.48 -7.28
C ALA A 434 16.13 -1.05 -7.34
N VAL A 435 16.76 -1.64 -8.35
CA VAL A 435 16.90 -3.10 -8.46
C VAL A 435 17.82 -3.59 -7.35
N LEU A 436 17.26 -4.39 -6.43
CA LEU A 436 18.04 -5.09 -5.41
C LEU A 436 18.75 -6.28 -6.05
N TRP A 437 17.99 -7.06 -6.83
CA TRP A 437 18.50 -8.08 -7.74
C TRP A 437 17.47 -8.37 -8.83
N GLY A 438 17.93 -8.95 -9.94
CA GLY A 438 17.08 -9.26 -11.09
C GLY A 438 17.88 -9.92 -12.20
N HIS A 439 17.18 -10.52 -13.14
CA HIS A 439 17.80 -11.24 -14.23
C HIS A 439 17.14 -10.92 -15.58
N ARG A 440 17.96 -11.02 -16.63
CA ARG A 440 17.49 -11.05 -18.01
C ARG A 440 17.15 -12.48 -18.38
N ALA A 441 16.05 -12.65 -19.09
CA ALA A 441 15.59 -13.92 -19.64
C ALA A 441 15.07 -13.69 -21.06
N SER A 442 15.03 -14.76 -21.85
CA SER A 442 14.42 -14.73 -23.19
C SER A 442 12.95 -15.13 -23.12
N GLY A 443 12.13 -14.53 -23.96
CA GLY A 443 10.70 -14.81 -24.04
C GLY A 443 9.89 -14.11 -22.96
N ASP A 444 8.58 -14.26 -23.09
CA ASP A 444 7.58 -13.67 -22.20
C ASP A 444 7.54 -14.44 -20.85
N LEU A 445 7.65 -13.68 -19.75
CA LEU A 445 7.57 -14.19 -18.38
C LEU A 445 6.21 -13.84 -17.77
N GLY A 446 5.24 -14.73 -17.94
CA GLY A 446 3.85 -14.45 -17.56
C GLY A 446 3.50 -14.62 -16.07
N ARG A 447 4.41 -15.10 -15.19
CA ARG A 447 4.11 -15.25 -13.75
C ARG A 447 5.33 -15.18 -12.84
N CYS A 448 5.13 -14.60 -11.66
CA CYS A 448 6.01 -14.73 -10.50
C CYS A 448 5.21 -14.99 -9.22
N MET A 449 5.89 -15.40 -8.16
CA MET A 449 5.32 -15.57 -6.82
C MET A 449 6.37 -15.30 -5.75
N VAL A 450 5.89 -14.89 -4.58
CA VAL A 450 6.68 -14.64 -3.38
C VAL A 450 6.02 -15.32 -2.19
N GLY A 451 6.79 -15.89 -1.26
CA GLY A 451 6.25 -16.43 -0.03
C GLY A 451 7.29 -17.07 0.88
N ASP A 452 6.94 -17.18 2.17
CA ASP A 452 7.69 -17.97 3.13
C ASP A 452 7.40 -19.47 2.96
N ILE A 453 8.18 -20.12 2.10
CA ILE A 453 8.04 -21.55 1.76
C ILE A 453 9.18 -22.41 2.32
N ASP A 454 10.12 -21.80 3.05
CA ASP A 454 11.26 -22.45 3.70
C ASP A 454 11.48 -21.80 5.09
N PRO A 455 10.83 -22.32 6.14
CA PRO A 455 10.94 -21.78 7.51
C PRO A 455 12.36 -21.77 8.09
N SER A 456 13.33 -22.42 7.42
CA SER A 456 14.73 -22.41 7.84
C SER A 456 15.50 -21.18 7.37
N ARG A 457 14.88 -20.32 6.54
CA ARG A 457 15.48 -19.11 5.97
C ARG A 457 14.71 -17.86 6.37
N ARG A 458 15.45 -16.80 6.68
CA ARG A 458 14.92 -15.48 7.00
C ARG A 458 14.38 -14.82 5.73
N GLY A 459 13.13 -14.35 5.77
CA GLY A 459 12.49 -13.63 4.65
C GLY A 459 11.80 -14.55 3.64
N TYR A 460 11.15 -13.96 2.65
CA TYR A 460 10.42 -14.71 1.64
C TYR A 460 11.33 -15.24 0.52
N SER A 461 10.91 -16.34 -0.09
CA SER A 461 11.47 -16.84 -1.35
C SER A 461 10.73 -16.23 -2.54
N CYS A 462 11.44 -16.04 -3.66
CA CYS A 462 10.94 -15.46 -4.90
C CYS A 462 11.16 -16.44 -6.08
N TRP A 463 10.14 -16.67 -6.90
CA TRP A 463 10.28 -17.55 -8.08
C TRP A 463 9.37 -17.17 -9.24
N ILE A 464 9.65 -17.72 -10.42
CA ILE A 464 8.90 -17.50 -11.67
C ILE A 464 8.42 -18.82 -12.29
N ASN A 465 7.50 -18.76 -13.25
CA ASN A 465 6.95 -19.95 -13.92
C ASN A 465 7.85 -20.59 -15.01
N GLN A 466 9.13 -20.24 -15.08
CA GLN A 466 10.13 -20.91 -15.92
C GLN A 466 11.06 -21.81 -15.12
N ASP A 467 11.73 -22.75 -15.79
CA ASP A 467 12.70 -23.69 -15.18
C ASP A 467 13.99 -22.96 -14.77
N LEU A 468 13.84 -22.00 -13.87
CA LEU A 468 14.87 -21.23 -13.18
C LEU A 468 14.82 -21.54 -11.68
N PRO A 469 15.92 -21.28 -10.94
CA PRO A 469 15.96 -21.48 -9.49
C PRO A 469 14.88 -20.69 -8.74
N VAL A 470 14.55 -21.19 -7.54
CA VAL A 470 13.91 -20.39 -6.50
C VAL A 470 15.00 -19.56 -5.81
N TYR A 471 14.75 -18.28 -5.59
CA TYR A 471 15.69 -17.36 -4.94
C TYR A 471 15.24 -17.03 -3.52
N ASP A 472 16.18 -16.77 -2.62
CA ASP A 472 15.88 -16.07 -1.37
C ASP A 472 15.63 -14.57 -1.61
N CYS A 473 15.14 -13.85 -0.59
CA CYS A 473 14.84 -12.42 -0.69
C CYS A 473 16.06 -11.55 -1.09
N ARG A 474 17.29 -12.06 -0.98
CA ARG A 474 18.54 -11.37 -1.30
C ARG A 474 19.14 -11.80 -2.65
N GLY A 475 18.42 -12.61 -3.42
CA GLY A 475 18.81 -13.07 -4.75
C GLY A 475 19.78 -14.25 -4.75
N GLY A 476 19.94 -14.92 -3.61
CA GLY A 476 20.68 -16.19 -3.51
C GLY A 476 19.86 -17.34 -4.09
N GLU A 477 20.44 -18.10 -5.02
CA GLU A 477 19.81 -19.32 -5.54
C GLU A 477 19.67 -20.38 -4.42
N THR A 478 18.54 -21.07 -4.42
CA THR A 478 18.24 -22.15 -3.48
C THR A 478 18.06 -23.49 -4.22
N GLU A 479 18.13 -24.59 -3.47
CA GLU A 479 17.82 -25.94 -3.97
C GLU A 479 16.32 -26.30 -3.79
N LEU A 480 15.47 -25.31 -3.49
CA LEU A 480 14.05 -25.55 -3.25
C LEU A 480 13.35 -25.94 -4.54
N GLU A 481 12.38 -26.85 -4.41
CA GLU A 481 11.47 -27.18 -5.50
C GLU A 481 10.51 -25.99 -5.76
N ARG A 482 10.26 -25.71 -7.03
CA ARG A 482 9.36 -24.64 -7.44
C ARG A 482 7.90 -25.04 -7.20
N LEU A 483 7.16 -24.20 -6.47
CA LEU A 483 5.71 -24.31 -6.29
C LEU A 483 4.94 -23.61 -7.42
N GLY A 484 3.60 -23.68 -7.38
CA GLY A 484 2.73 -22.93 -8.29
C GLY A 484 2.99 -21.41 -8.24
N THR A 485 2.53 -20.69 -9.27
CA THR A 485 2.67 -19.22 -9.39
C THR A 485 1.32 -18.57 -9.64
N ASN A 486 0.29 -19.01 -8.90
CA ASN A 486 -1.09 -18.54 -9.04
C ASN A 486 -1.45 -17.59 -7.90
N MET A 487 -1.82 -18.13 -6.73
CA MET A 487 -2.17 -17.37 -5.53
C MET A 487 -1.40 -17.92 -4.34
N SER A 488 -0.99 -17.03 -3.43
CA SER A 488 -0.59 -17.41 -2.08
C SER A 488 -1.81 -17.42 -1.16
N ILE A 489 -1.72 -18.20 -0.09
CA ILE A 489 -2.74 -18.30 0.96
C ILE A 489 -2.07 -18.62 2.29
N ARG A 490 -2.53 -17.99 3.37
CA ARG A 490 -2.16 -18.28 4.75
C ARG A 490 -3.15 -19.28 5.33
N TRP A 491 -2.77 -20.55 5.35
CA TRP A 491 -3.67 -21.66 5.67
C TRP A 491 -3.22 -22.50 6.87
N ALA A 492 -1.93 -22.81 6.92
CA ALA A 492 -1.32 -23.59 7.99
C ALA A 492 -1.21 -22.78 9.29
N ALA A 493 -1.17 -23.48 10.43
CA ALA A 493 -1.11 -22.86 11.75
C ALA A 493 0.23 -22.16 12.07
N ASP A 494 1.28 -22.36 11.28
CA ASP A 494 2.66 -21.96 11.54
C ASP A 494 3.12 -20.67 10.83
N ILE A 495 2.19 -19.94 10.19
CA ILE A 495 2.44 -18.65 9.50
C ILE A 495 3.28 -18.80 8.22
N SER A 496 3.66 -20.03 7.84
CA SER A 496 4.25 -20.27 6.51
C SER A 496 3.26 -19.97 5.40
N THR A 497 3.79 -19.73 4.20
CA THR A 497 2.99 -19.43 3.01
C THR A 497 2.65 -20.70 2.24
N GLN A 498 1.36 -20.89 1.96
CA GLN A 498 0.87 -21.92 1.07
C GLN A 498 0.54 -21.34 -0.30
N ILE A 499 0.48 -22.20 -1.31
CA ILE A 499 0.20 -21.83 -2.69
C ILE A 499 -0.99 -22.61 -3.21
N LEU A 500 -1.82 -21.94 -4.01
CA LEU A 500 -2.85 -22.59 -4.81
C LEU A 500 -2.26 -23.22 -6.08
N ASP A 501 -2.63 -24.49 -6.26
CA ASP A 501 -2.28 -25.38 -7.37
C ASP A 501 -0.78 -25.76 -7.46
N GLY A 502 -0.51 -26.81 -8.25
CA GLY A 502 0.85 -27.21 -8.64
C GLY A 502 1.26 -26.60 -9.99
N HIS A 503 2.53 -26.72 -10.37
CA HIS A 503 2.99 -26.33 -11.71
C HIS A 503 2.22 -27.14 -12.79
N ILE A 504 1.41 -26.47 -13.61
CA ILE A 504 0.78 -27.09 -14.79
C ILE A 504 1.52 -26.62 -16.03
N ALA A 505 2.01 -27.56 -16.84
CA ALA A 505 2.61 -27.25 -18.12
C ALA A 505 1.54 -26.78 -19.12
N ASP A 506 1.84 -25.75 -19.91
CA ASP A 506 0.93 -25.24 -20.97
C ASP A 506 0.46 -26.33 -21.95
N SER A 507 1.27 -27.38 -22.15
CA SER A 507 0.91 -28.54 -22.98
C SER A 507 -0.26 -29.36 -22.45
N ASP A 508 -0.50 -29.36 -21.13
CA ASP A 508 -1.54 -30.17 -20.52
C ASP A 508 -2.95 -29.61 -20.78
N TYR A 509 -3.07 -28.30 -21.03
CA TYR A 509 -4.34 -27.64 -21.37
C TYR A 509 -4.74 -27.74 -22.85
N GLN A 510 -3.80 -27.90 -23.78
CA GLN A 510 -4.10 -28.03 -25.22
C GLN A 510 -4.89 -29.29 -25.60
N THR A 511 -5.07 -30.22 -24.65
CA THR A 511 -5.75 -31.50 -24.88
C THR A 511 -7.28 -31.41 -24.83
N ASN A 512 -7.88 -30.27 -24.46
CA ASN A 512 -9.33 -30.13 -24.19
C ASN A 512 -9.88 -31.21 -23.23
N ASP A 513 -9.02 -31.76 -22.38
CA ASP A 513 -9.40 -32.76 -21.39
C ASP A 513 -10.00 -32.08 -20.16
N TRP A 514 -11.33 -31.90 -20.19
CA TRP A 514 -12.12 -31.33 -19.10
C TRP A 514 -12.07 -32.11 -17.78
N SER A 515 -11.36 -33.24 -17.71
CA SER A 515 -11.07 -33.96 -16.46
C SER A 515 -9.84 -33.43 -15.71
N LYS A 516 -9.06 -32.50 -16.30
CA LYS A 516 -7.84 -31.89 -15.72
C LYS A 516 -8.03 -30.43 -15.24
N ARG A 517 -9.19 -30.12 -14.65
CA ARG A 517 -9.50 -28.78 -14.13
C ARG A 517 -8.70 -28.50 -12.86
N GLN A 518 -8.15 -27.30 -12.71
CA GLN A 518 -7.54 -26.85 -11.45
C GLN A 518 -8.64 -26.75 -10.37
N PRO A 519 -8.59 -27.58 -9.33
CA PRO A 519 -9.59 -27.55 -8.29
C PRO A 519 -9.27 -26.51 -7.21
N GLY A 520 -8.11 -25.82 -7.27
CA GLY A 520 -7.64 -24.91 -6.23
C GLY A 520 -6.95 -25.64 -5.07
N ILE A 521 -5.95 -26.48 -5.37
CA ILE A 521 -5.26 -27.30 -4.36
C ILE A 521 -4.42 -26.41 -3.45
N ILE A 522 -4.56 -26.50 -2.12
CA ILE A 522 -3.65 -25.84 -1.18
C ILE A 522 -2.47 -26.78 -0.89
N ASN A 523 -1.25 -26.31 -1.15
CA ASN A 523 -0.03 -27.06 -0.86
C ASN A 523 1.18 -26.16 -0.54
N ASP A 524 2.22 -26.76 0.03
CA ASP A 524 3.56 -26.19 0.17
C ASP A 524 4.63 -27.30 0.23
N LEU A 525 5.90 -26.90 0.47
CA LEU A 525 7.03 -27.83 0.60
C LEU A 525 7.12 -28.51 1.99
N THR A 526 6.55 -27.89 3.02
CA THR A 526 6.70 -28.33 4.42
C THR A 526 5.67 -29.39 4.79
N HIS A 527 4.41 -29.16 4.43
CA HIS A 527 3.23 -29.95 4.77
C HIS A 527 2.74 -30.80 3.59
N GLY A 528 3.12 -30.44 2.35
CA GLY A 528 2.60 -31.05 1.14
C GLY A 528 1.17 -30.60 0.84
N VAL A 529 0.35 -31.49 0.26
CA VAL A 529 -1.05 -31.17 -0.08
C VAL A 529 -1.92 -31.15 1.19
N MET A 530 -2.50 -29.99 1.50
CA MET A 530 -3.37 -29.79 2.67
C MET A 530 -4.85 -29.77 2.32
N LEU A 531 -5.21 -29.29 1.13
CA LEU A 531 -6.60 -29.30 0.65
C LEU A 531 -6.65 -29.73 -0.81
N THR A 532 -7.49 -30.70 -1.13
CA THR A 532 -7.90 -31.02 -2.49
C THR A 532 -9.41 -30.79 -2.61
N PRO A 533 -9.84 -29.62 -3.12
CA PRO A 533 -11.26 -29.33 -3.28
C PRO A 533 -11.94 -30.34 -4.22
N ARG A 534 -13.23 -30.60 -3.98
CA ARG A 534 -14.04 -31.53 -4.79
C ARG A 534 -15.26 -30.82 -5.35
N ALA A 535 -15.63 -31.10 -6.59
CA ALA A 535 -16.82 -30.51 -7.24
C ALA A 535 -16.81 -28.97 -7.25
N THR A 536 -15.61 -28.38 -7.28
CA THR A 536 -15.36 -26.94 -7.33
C THR A 536 -14.30 -26.66 -8.39
N LEU A 537 -14.29 -25.44 -8.92
CA LEU A 537 -13.38 -25.03 -9.99
C LEU A 537 -12.79 -23.65 -9.73
N THR A 538 -11.59 -23.45 -10.25
CA THR A 538 -11.04 -22.12 -10.50
C THR A 538 -11.61 -21.49 -11.77
N ASN A 539 -11.26 -20.23 -12.00
CA ASN A 539 -11.79 -19.33 -13.02
C ASN A 539 -10.70 -18.88 -14.01
N ASN A 540 -11.13 -18.12 -15.03
CA ASN A 540 -10.26 -17.36 -15.93
C ASN A 540 -9.26 -18.22 -16.73
N GLY A 541 -9.67 -19.44 -17.09
CA GLY A 541 -8.90 -20.33 -17.97
C GLY A 541 -7.55 -20.72 -17.37
N THR A 542 -6.47 -20.41 -18.07
CA THR A 542 -5.10 -20.72 -17.61
C THR A 542 -4.61 -19.82 -16.48
N LYS A 543 -5.30 -18.70 -16.19
CA LYS A 543 -4.99 -17.88 -15.02
C LYS A 543 -5.26 -18.67 -13.74
N GLY A 544 -6.35 -19.44 -13.71
CA GLY A 544 -6.61 -20.42 -12.66
C GLY A 544 -7.09 -19.78 -11.36
N ASN A 545 -7.69 -18.61 -11.42
CA ASN A 545 -7.95 -17.82 -10.22
C ASN A 545 -9.05 -18.47 -9.35
N PRO A 546 -8.92 -18.47 -8.02
CA PRO A 546 -10.08 -18.65 -7.15
C PRO A 546 -11.09 -17.51 -7.36
N CYS A 547 -12.30 -17.64 -6.82
CA CYS A 547 -13.22 -16.51 -6.79
C CYS A 547 -12.66 -15.40 -5.88
N LEU A 548 -12.10 -15.78 -4.73
CA LEU A 548 -11.43 -14.90 -3.78
C LEU A 548 -10.54 -15.71 -2.83
N VAL A 549 -9.43 -15.13 -2.39
CA VAL A 549 -8.68 -15.53 -1.18
C VAL A 549 -8.66 -14.34 -0.24
N ALA A 550 -9.20 -14.50 0.96
CA ALA A 550 -9.31 -13.42 1.95
C ALA A 550 -9.58 -13.97 3.37
N ASP A 551 -9.03 -13.36 4.41
CA ASP A 551 -9.50 -13.50 5.80
C ASP A 551 -10.86 -12.80 5.92
N ILE A 552 -11.96 -13.54 5.76
CA ILE A 552 -13.32 -12.98 5.81
C ILE A 552 -14.01 -13.22 7.14
N TRP A 553 -13.52 -14.17 7.94
CA TRP A 553 -13.95 -14.42 9.31
C TRP A 553 -12.95 -15.28 10.08
N GLY A 554 -13.19 -15.43 11.39
CA GLY A 554 -12.43 -16.37 12.21
C GLY A 554 -11.18 -15.72 12.78
N ASP A 555 -10.02 -16.28 12.49
CA ASP A 555 -8.73 -15.70 12.84
C ASP A 555 -7.98 -15.21 11.59
N TRP A 556 -6.70 -14.89 11.70
CA TRP A 556 -5.89 -14.28 10.66
C TRP A 556 -5.68 -15.11 9.38
N ARG A 557 -6.07 -16.39 9.39
CA ARG A 557 -5.91 -17.26 8.23
C ARG A 557 -6.96 -16.95 7.19
N GLU A 558 -6.58 -17.17 5.94
CA GLU A 558 -7.41 -16.77 4.80
C GLU A 558 -8.35 -17.90 4.40
N GLU A 559 -9.60 -17.54 4.10
CA GLU A 559 -10.54 -18.43 3.44
C GLU A 559 -10.25 -18.54 1.94
N LEU A 560 -10.53 -19.72 1.38
CA LEU A 560 -10.53 -19.99 -0.05
C LEU A 560 -11.97 -20.09 -0.58
N LEU A 561 -12.32 -19.21 -1.53
CA LEU A 561 -13.64 -19.20 -2.18
C LEU A 561 -13.52 -19.75 -3.61
N LEU A 562 -14.26 -20.82 -3.89
CA LEU A 562 -14.31 -21.48 -5.20
C LEU A 562 -15.75 -21.69 -5.63
N ARG A 563 -16.07 -21.48 -6.90
CA ARG A 563 -17.39 -21.84 -7.43
C ARG A 563 -17.59 -23.36 -7.46
N ALA A 564 -18.82 -23.80 -7.24
CA ALA A 564 -19.24 -25.14 -7.63
C ALA A 564 -19.09 -25.32 -9.15
N GLU A 565 -18.89 -26.55 -9.62
CA GLU A 565 -18.71 -26.86 -11.05
C GLU A 565 -19.84 -26.30 -11.94
N ASP A 566 -21.07 -26.33 -11.44
CA ASP A 566 -22.28 -25.84 -12.10
C ASP A 566 -22.62 -24.37 -11.78
N SER A 567 -21.82 -23.74 -10.91
CA SER A 567 -22.03 -22.40 -10.35
C SER A 567 -23.36 -22.23 -9.60
N SER A 568 -23.87 -23.28 -8.98
CA SER A 568 -25.03 -23.19 -8.08
C SER A 568 -24.69 -22.63 -6.69
N ALA A 569 -23.41 -22.59 -6.32
CA ALA A 569 -22.92 -22.09 -5.05
C ALA A 569 -21.47 -21.59 -5.14
N ILE A 570 -21.06 -20.76 -4.18
CA ILE A 570 -19.64 -20.55 -3.82
C ILE A 570 -19.33 -21.42 -2.61
N ARG A 571 -18.32 -22.29 -2.72
CA ARG A 571 -17.79 -23.03 -1.60
C ARG A 571 -16.67 -22.25 -0.93
N ILE A 572 -16.87 -21.99 0.35
CA ILE A 572 -15.94 -21.28 1.23
C ILE A 572 -15.26 -22.30 2.14
N TYR A 573 -13.94 -22.40 2.02
CA TYR A 573 -13.09 -23.27 2.83
C TYR A 573 -12.34 -22.42 3.86
N THR A 574 -12.32 -22.87 5.12
CA THR A 574 -11.55 -22.26 6.21
C THR A 574 -10.67 -23.32 6.87
N SER A 575 -9.52 -22.91 7.40
CA SER A 575 -8.60 -23.82 8.09
C SER A 575 -9.14 -24.20 9.46
N THR A 576 -9.21 -25.50 9.75
CA THR A 576 -9.68 -26.02 11.06
C THR A 576 -8.52 -26.42 11.97
N GLU A 577 -7.29 -26.22 11.54
CA GLU A 577 -6.12 -26.45 12.38
C GLU A 577 -6.12 -25.46 13.56
N VAL A 578 -5.62 -25.87 14.72
CA VAL A 578 -5.48 -24.97 15.87
C VAL A 578 -4.12 -24.28 15.76
N THR A 579 -4.11 -22.95 15.81
CA THR A 579 -2.87 -22.16 15.86
C THR A 579 -2.65 -21.57 17.26
N GLU A 580 -1.39 -21.47 17.67
CA GLU A 580 -0.97 -20.74 18.87
C GLU A 580 -0.70 -19.25 18.58
N CYS A 581 -0.68 -18.88 17.29
CA CYS A 581 -0.51 -17.51 16.83
C CYS A 581 -1.83 -16.74 16.94
N LYS A 582 -1.76 -15.55 17.58
CA LYS A 582 -2.88 -14.60 17.62
C LYS A 582 -2.48 -13.31 16.94
N LEU A 583 -3.05 -13.07 15.77
CA LEU A 583 -2.98 -11.80 15.05
C LEU A 583 -4.37 -11.16 15.01
N PHE A 584 -4.41 -9.86 14.70
CA PHE A 584 -5.66 -9.21 14.33
C PHE A 584 -6.09 -9.74 12.94
N THR A 585 -7.36 -9.55 12.58
CA THR A 585 -7.84 -9.92 11.23
C THR A 585 -7.05 -9.14 10.17
N LEU A 586 -6.59 -9.81 9.12
CA LEU A 586 -5.84 -9.15 8.04
C LEU A 586 -6.68 -8.07 7.35
N MET A 587 -8.01 -8.14 7.42
CA MET A 587 -8.90 -7.09 6.89
C MET A 587 -8.83 -5.75 7.64
N HIS A 588 -8.15 -5.70 8.79
CA HIS A 588 -7.81 -4.45 9.48
C HIS A 588 -6.38 -3.95 9.19
N ASP A 589 -5.61 -4.67 8.37
CA ASP A 589 -4.41 -4.13 7.76
C ASP A 589 -4.79 -3.40 6.47
N GLU A 590 -4.47 -2.11 6.36
CA GLU A 590 -4.94 -1.26 5.28
C GLU A 590 -4.40 -1.71 3.91
N GLN A 591 -3.17 -2.19 3.83
CA GLN A 591 -2.58 -2.68 2.57
C GLN A 591 -3.25 -3.98 2.14
N TYR A 592 -3.44 -4.92 3.07
CA TYR A 592 -4.16 -6.16 2.79
C TYR A 592 -5.61 -5.88 2.36
N ARG A 593 -6.34 -5.03 3.10
CA ARG A 593 -7.76 -4.73 2.86
C ARG A 593 -7.99 -4.02 1.53
N THR A 594 -7.13 -3.06 1.15
CA THR A 594 -7.16 -2.44 -0.18
C THR A 594 -6.79 -3.46 -1.26
N GLY A 595 -5.82 -4.34 -0.96
CA GLY A 595 -5.54 -5.59 -1.67
C GLY A 595 -6.78 -6.39 -2.08
N ILE A 596 -7.59 -6.76 -1.10
CA ILE A 596 -8.82 -7.53 -1.31
C ILE A 596 -9.83 -6.78 -2.20
N ALA A 597 -9.84 -5.44 -2.13
CA ALA A 597 -10.70 -4.64 -3.00
C ALA A 597 -10.30 -4.79 -4.47
N TRP A 598 -9.01 -4.73 -4.80
CA TRP A 598 -8.52 -4.81 -6.17
C TRP A 598 -8.21 -6.23 -6.67
N GLN A 599 -8.29 -7.28 -5.84
CA GLN A 599 -7.97 -8.66 -6.22
C GLN A 599 -8.73 -9.15 -7.47
N ASN A 600 -9.93 -8.62 -7.74
CA ASN A 600 -10.74 -8.94 -8.93
C ASN A 600 -10.23 -8.30 -10.25
N ASN A 601 -9.20 -7.46 -10.18
CA ASN A 601 -8.66 -6.78 -11.34
C ASN A 601 -8.09 -7.76 -12.36
N CYS A 602 -8.47 -7.61 -13.63
CA CYS A 602 -7.78 -8.17 -14.80
C CYS A 602 -7.18 -9.56 -14.56
N TYR A 603 -5.88 -9.63 -14.24
CA TYR A 603 -5.22 -10.85 -13.78
C TYR A 603 -4.98 -10.79 -12.28
N ASN A 604 -5.89 -11.42 -11.52
CA ASN A 604 -5.93 -11.40 -10.06
C ASN A 604 -4.57 -11.76 -9.46
N GLN A 605 -4.05 -10.94 -8.56
CA GLN A 605 -2.80 -11.18 -7.83
C GLN A 605 -3.07 -11.45 -6.34
N PRO A 606 -2.21 -12.21 -5.65
CA PRO A 606 -2.30 -12.32 -4.20
C PRO A 606 -1.95 -10.98 -3.53
N VAL A 607 -2.39 -10.85 -2.28
CA VAL A 607 -2.24 -9.63 -1.50
C VAL A 607 -1.39 -9.89 -0.27
N TYR A 608 -0.76 -8.85 0.26
CA TYR A 608 0.13 -8.94 1.41
C TYR A 608 -0.21 -7.81 2.39
N PRO A 609 -0.08 -8.05 3.71
CA PRO A 609 -0.18 -6.97 4.67
C PRO A 609 1.04 -6.05 4.60
N LYS A 610 0.96 -4.88 5.25
CA LYS A 610 2.07 -3.90 5.29
C LYS A 610 3.29 -4.34 6.12
N PHE A 611 3.19 -5.48 6.80
CA PHE A 611 4.22 -6.04 7.65
C PHE A 611 4.62 -7.45 7.16
N TYR A 612 5.85 -7.87 7.45
CA TYR A 612 6.30 -9.23 7.14
C TYR A 612 5.47 -10.30 7.84
N LEU A 613 4.71 -11.12 7.08
CA LEU A 613 3.89 -12.22 7.60
C LEU A 613 4.50 -13.59 7.27
N GLY A 614 5.50 -14.02 8.03
CA GLY A 614 6.17 -15.31 7.85
C GLY A 614 6.33 -16.10 9.16
N SER A 615 6.72 -17.37 9.05
CA SER A 615 6.92 -18.31 10.15
C SER A 615 7.99 -17.87 11.16
N ASP A 616 8.91 -17.00 10.76
CA ASP A 616 9.95 -16.41 11.61
C ASP A 616 9.71 -14.92 11.93
N MET A 617 8.50 -14.41 11.69
CA MET A 617 8.12 -13.02 11.97
C MET A 617 8.41 -12.59 13.41
N ASP A 618 8.95 -11.39 13.58
CA ASP A 618 8.99 -10.72 14.89
C ASP A 618 7.64 -10.02 15.11
N PHE A 619 6.79 -10.61 15.96
CA PHE A 619 5.50 -10.04 16.36
C PHE A 619 5.58 -8.61 16.87
N SER A 620 6.75 -8.20 17.37
CA SER A 620 6.94 -6.83 17.81
C SER A 620 6.78 -5.85 16.65
N GLU A 621 7.21 -6.20 15.44
CA GLU A 621 7.18 -5.31 14.26
C GLU A 621 5.80 -5.22 13.58
N VAL A 622 4.82 -6.02 13.99
CA VAL A 622 3.46 -6.03 13.41
C VAL A 622 2.65 -4.77 13.77
N LEU A 623 2.73 -4.33 15.04
CA LEU A 623 2.11 -3.09 15.53
C LEU A 623 3.12 -2.33 16.39
N PRO A 624 4.16 -1.72 15.78
CA PRO A 624 5.28 -1.16 16.53
C PRO A 624 4.85 -0.01 17.46
N HIS A 625 3.77 0.70 17.13
CA HIS A 625 3.17 1.74 17.98
C HIS A 625 2.47 1.18 19.22
N MET A 626 2.05 -0.09 19.19
CA MET A 626 1.53 -0.82 20.35
C MET A 626 2.65 -1.39 21.23
N LYS A 627 3.92 -1.37 20.77
CA LYS A 627 5.05 -1.66 21.65
C LYS A 627 5.01 -0.65 22.80
N ARG A 628 5.16 -1.16 24.02
CA ARG A 628 5.32 -0.30 25.19
C ARG A 628 6.52 0.62 24.96
N LYS A 629 6.27 1.92 24.90
CA LYS A 629 7.31 2.96 24.79
C LYS A 629 8.26 2.89 25.98
N ARG A 630 9.54 3.17 25.72
CA ARG A 630 10.53 3.30 26.80
C ARG A 630 10.12 4.46 27.69
N THR A 631 10.02 4.23 29.00
CA THR A 631 9.55 5.24 29.94
C THR A 631 10.69 5.76 30.79
N LEU A 632 10.89 7.08 30.78
CA LEU A 632 11.84 7.78 31.63
C LEU A 632 11.12 8.48 32.78
N TRP A 633 11.53 8.18 34.00
CA TRP A 633 11.06 8.83 35.21
C TRP A 633 12.15 9.79 35.70
N LEU A 634 11.89 11.10 35.65
CA LEU A 634 12.86 12.11 36.07
C LEU A 634 12.63 12.49 37.53
N THR A 635 13.62 12.28 38.39
CA THR A 635 13.61 12.74 39.79
C THR A 635 14.65 13.81 40.00
N GLY A 636 14.21 14.99 40.44
CA GLY A 636 15.13 16.10 40.64
C GLY A 636 14.49 17.35 41.23
N ASP A 637 15.18 18.47 41.07
CA ASP A 637 14.85 19.75 41.69
C ASP A 637 14.34 20.80 40.69
N SER A 638 14.39 22.09 41.07
CA SER A 638 13.88 23.20 40.25
C SER A 638 14.61 23.39 38.93
N THR A 639 15.82 22.83 38.78
CA THR A 639 16.58 22.89 37.51
C THR A 639 16.07 21.91 36.46
N MET A 640 15.30 20.88 36.87
CA MET A 640 14.78 19.82 36.02
C MET A 640 13.24 19.86 35.88
N GLN A 641 12.52 20.45 36.85
CA GLN A 641 11.05 20.42 36.91
C GLN A 641 10.32 21.03 35.70
N ASN A 642 9.03 20.71 35.58
CA ASN A 642 8.11 21.44 34.70
C ASN A 642 7.67 22.77 35.32
N TYR A 643 7.57 23.82 34.51
CA TYR A 643 7.04 25.14 34.89
C TYR A 643 5.80 25.51 34.07
N GLU A 644 4.84 26.14 34.75
CA GLU A 644 3.62 26.64 34.11
C GLU A 644 3.88 27.94 33.31
N SER A 645 2.95 28.29 32.42
CA SER A 645 3.10 29.42 31.51
C SER A 645 3.23 30.78 32.21
N ASP A 646 2.73 30.92 33.44
CA ASP A 646 2.85 32.13 34.25
C ASP A 646 4.23 32.30 34.91
N GLN A 647 5.08 31.28 34.83
CA GLN A 647 6.45 31.28 35.34
C GLN A 647 7.49 31.54 34.25
N GLU A 648 7.06 31.83 33.02
CA GLU A 648 7.98 32.20 31.95
C GLU A 648 8.83 33.44 32.31
N PRO A 649 10.11 33.46 31.90
CA PRO A 649 10.79 32.51 31.01
C PRO A 649 11.54 31.37 31.72
N GLN A 650 11.27 31.11 33.01
CA GLN A 650 11.95 30.08 33.79
C GLN A 650 11.48 28.67 33.39
N LYS A 651 12.41 27.75 33.13
CA LYS A 651 12.12 26.38 32.69
C LYS A 651 13.12 25.39 33.28
N GLY A 652 12.72 24.12 33.42
CA GLY A 652 13.65 23.03 33.75
C GLY A 652 14.14 22.33 32.49
N TRP A 653 15.36 21.80 32.50
CA TRP A 653 15.89 21.08 31.33
C TRP A 653 15.12 19.77 31.05
N GLY A 654 14.45 19.20 32.06
CA GLY A 654 13.62 18.00 31.90
C GLY A 654 12.44 18.21 30.95
N GLU A 655 11.92 19.44 30.81
CA GLU A 655 10.86 19.79 29.86
C GLU A 655 11.30 19.64 28.40
N TYR A 656 12.58 19.91 28.12
CA TYR A 656 13.14 19.89 26.77
C TYR A 656 13.79 18.56 26.40
N LEU A 657 13.89 17.64 27.37
CA LEU A 657 14.63 16.39 27.19
C LEU A 657 14.04 15.53 26.07
N ILE A 658 12.71 15.35 26.03
CA ILE A 658 12.08 14.44 25.07
C ILE A 658 12.32 14.87 23.62
N GLY A 659 12.27 16.16 23.29
CA GLY A 659 12.58 16.65 21.93
C GLY A 659 14.04 16.60 21.55
N CYS A 660 14.93 16.35 22.51
CA CYS A 660 16.33 16.03 22.24
C CYS A 660 16.56 14.52 22.09
N LEU A 661 15.66 13.69 22.62
CA LEU A 661 15.75 12.22 22.54
C LEU A 661 15.05 11.68 21.30
N ASP A 662 13.97 12.31 20.86
CA ASP A 662 13.13 11.89 19.74
C ASP A 662 12.67 13.10 18.93
N GLY A 663 12.85 13.04 17.60
CA GLY A 663 12.55 14.14 16.67
C GLY A 663 11.10 14.18 16.17
N GLY A 664 10.27 13.21 16.57
CA GLY A 664 8.85 13.13 16.19
C GLY A 664 7.95 14.14 16.90
N VAL A 665 6.65 14.07 16.61
CA VAL A 665 5.62 14.89 17.27
C VAL A 665 5.56 14.54 18.76
N ILE A 666 5.67 15.57 19.62
CA ILE A 666 5.59 15.43 21.07
C ILE A 666 4.21 15.86 21.54
N THR A 667 3.52 14.96 22.24
CA THR A 667 2.26 15.24 22.89
C THR A 667 2.49 15.46 24.39
N GLU A 668 1.91 16.54 24.93
CA GLU A 668 1.87 16.84 26.35
C GLU A 668 0.52 16.41 26.93
N HIS A 669 0.55 15.65 28.01
CA HIS A 669 -0.65 15.22 28.72
C HIS A 669 -0.65 15.78 30.15
N GLU A 670 -1.70 16.52 30.50
CA GLU A 670 -2.03 16.83 31.90
C GLU A 670 -2.82 15.65 32.49
N MET A 671 -2.43 15.18 33.67
CA MET A 671 -3.17 14.12 34.35
C MET A 671 -4.38 14.69 35.10
N GLU A 672 -5.55 14.06 34.93
CA GLU A 672 -6.84 14.53 35.47
C GLU A 672 -6.96 14.43 37.00
N ASP A 673 -6.10 13.66 37.68
CA ASP A 673 -6.12 13.51 39.15
C ASP A 673 -5.12 14.46 39.84
N PRO A 674 -5.56 15.49 40.56
CA PRO A 674 -4.69 16.40 41.31
C PRO A 674 -3.89 15.73 42.44
N ALA A 675 -4.30 14.53 42.86
CA ALA A 675 -3.67 13.73 43.90
C ALA A 675 -2.77 12.62 43.35
N ALA A 676 -2.77 12.35 42.04
CA ALA A 676 -1.84 11.44 41.37
C ALA A 676 -0.60 12.20 40.88
N TRP A 677 0.57 11.67 41.15
CA TRP A 677 1.86 12.32 40.90
C TRP A 677 2.44 11.59 39.69
N PRO A 678 2.43 12.15 38.47
CA PRO A 678 2.84 13.51 38.07
C PRO A 678 1.75 14.40 37.47
N ARG A 679 2.00 15.73 37.45
CA ARG A 679 1.13 16.72 36.79
C ARG A 679 1.23 16.75 35.26
N LYS A 680 2.38 16.34 34.67
CA LYS A 680 2.58 16.35 33.22
C LYS A 680 3.41 15.15 32.75
N ARG A 681 2.99 14.54 31.64
CA ARG A 681 3.71 13.49 30.90
C ARG A 681 3.95 13.98 29.48
N TYR A 682 5.16 13.75 28.97
CA TYR A 682 5.48 13.99 27.57
C TYR A 682 5.61 12.67 26.82
N GLU A 683 5.14 12.61 25.59
CA GLU A 683 5.11 11.38 24.82
C GLU A 683 5.46 11.65 23.35
N SER A 684 6.37 10.85 22.80
CA SER A 684 6.73 10.79 21.38
C SER A 684 6.36 9.42 20.78
N GLY A 685 6.73 9.15 19.52
CA GLY A 685 6.54 7.84 18.90
C GLY A 685 7.28 6.71 19.62
N HIS A 686 8.47 7.00 20.19
CA HIS A 686 9.35 5.96 20.75
C HIS A 686 9.57 6.03 22.28
N VAL A 687 9.28 7.18 22.91
CA VAL A 687 9.65 7.46 24.31
C VAL A 687 8.52 8.15 25.07
N THR A 688 8.36 7.81 26.34
CA THR A 688 7.49 8.50 27.30
C THR A 688 8.34 9.07 28.43
N VAL A 689 8.14 10.35 28.78
CA VAL A 689 8.85 11.02 29.88
C VAL A 689 7.87 11.48 30.95
N TYR A 690 8.00 10.92 32.15
CA TYR A 690 7.36 11.37 33.37
C TYR A 690 8.33 12.27 34.15
N ASN A 691 8.18 13.58 33.98
CA ASN A 691 9.00 14.52 34.74
C ASN A 691 8.43 14.75 36.15
N GLN A 692 9.01 14.07 37.14
CA GLN A 692 8.61 14.14 38.54
C GLN A 692 9.47 15.11 39.36
N ALA A 693 10.42 15.79 38.73
CA ALA A 693 11.26 16.77 39.39
C ALA A 693 10.43 17.93 39.93
N ILE A 694 10.79 18.42 41.10
CA ILE A 694 10.07 19.50 41.76
C ILE A 694 10.99 20.45 42.53
N GLY A 695 10.68 21.73 42.40
CA GLY A 695 11.38 22.82 43.02
C GLY A 695 11.40 22.73 44.53
N ALA A 696 12.51 23.23 45.08
CA ALA A 696 12.83 23.25 46.50
C ALA A 696 13.03 21.87 47.18
N ARG A 697 12.96 20.74 46.45
CA ARG A 697 13.22 19.41 47.01
C ARG A 697 14.69 19.01 46.87
N SER A 698 15.17 18.27 47.87
CA SER A 698 16.45 17.57 47.87
C SER A 698 16.21 16.06 47.77
N SER A 699 17.28 15.27 47.63
CA SER A 699 17.19 13.80 47.66
C SER A 699 16.45 13.29 48.89
N ARG A 700 16.61 13.97 50.03
CA ARG A 700 15.95 13.67 51.30
C ARG A 700 14.47 14.08 51.31
N SER A 701 14.17 15.35 51.05
CA SER A 701 12.78 15.81 51.17
C SER A 701 11.87 15.21 50.09
N PHE A 702 12.40 14.89 48.90
CA PHE A 702 11.68 14.15 47.88
C PHE A 702 11.20 12.79 48.39
N ARG A 703 12.04 12.08 49.15
CA ARG A 703 11.70 10.79 49.76
C ARG A 703 10.75 10.93 50.95
N GLU A 704 11.03 11.86 51.87
CA GLU A 704 10.20 12.09 53.06
C GLU A 704 8.77 12.53 52.70
N GLU A 705 8.57 13.17 51.54
CA GLU A 705 7.26 13.51 50.98
C GLU A 705 6.55 12.33 50.29
N GLY A 706 7.15 11.14 50.21
CA GLY A 706 6.55 9.96 49.58
C GLY A 706 6.64 9.91 48.06
N ARG A 707 7.32 10.86 47.40
CA ARG A 707 7.39 10.94 45.93
C ARG A 707 8.06 9.74 45.28
N LEU A 708 9.15 9.26 45.89
CA LEU A 708 9.83 8.08 45.38
C LEU A 708 8.93 6.83 45.46
N ALA A 709 8.17 6.68 46.55
CA ALA A 709 7.24 5.57 46.71
C ALA A 709 6.12 5.61 45.65
N ALA A 710 5.58 6.80 45.34
CA ALA A 710 4.59 6.97 44.28
C ALA A 710 5.13 6.60 42.89
N ILE A 711 6.41 6.91 42.60
CA ILE A 711 7.07 6.49 41.36
C ILE A 711 7.27 4.97 41.34
N GLU A 712 7.68 4.39 42.46
CA GLU A 712 7.91 2.94 42.59
C GLU A 712 6.65 2.11 42.31
N GLU A 713 5.47 2.61 42.67
CA GLU A 713 4.18 1.98 42.35
C GLU A 713 3.88 1.88 40.84
N HIS A 714 4.54 2.70 40.02
CA HIS A 714 4.27 2.82 38.58
C HIS A 714 5.43 2.39 37.68
N LEU A 715 6.65 2.32 38.23
CA LEU A 715 7.80 1.76 37.54
C LEU A 715 7.51 0.31 37.11
N ARG A 716 7.85 -0.02 35.87
CA ARG A 716 7.78 -1.41 35.40
C ARG A 716 9.07 -1.84 34.70
N PRO A 717 9.29 -3.15 34.52
CA PRO A 717 10.49 -3.69 33.88
C PRO A 717 10.83 -2.98 32.56
N GLY A 718 12.09 -2.60 32.40
CA GLY A 718 12.59 -1.86 31.21
C GLY A 718 12.48 -0.34 31.26
N ASP A 719 11.94 0.24 32.34
CA ASP A 719 11.92 1.70 32.54
C ASP A 719 13.30 2.24 32.96
N TYR A 720 13.49 3.56 32.84
CA TYR A 720 14.67 4.27 33.31
C TYR A 720 14.30 5.28 34.42
N LEU A 721 15.05 5.28 35.53
CA LEU A 721 14.88 6.25 36.61
C LEU A 721 16.08 7.20 36.65
N LEU A 722 15.89 8.43 36.19
CA LEU A 722 16.93 9.47 36.22
C LEU A 722 16.90 10.18 37.58
N ILE A 723 18.07 10.30 38.21
CA ILE A 723 18.21 10.80 39.57
C ILE A 723 19.19 11.98 39.57
N GLN A 724 18.67 13.20 39.74
CA GLN A 724 19.45 14.44 39.75
C GLN A 724 19.13 15.32 40.96
N PHE A 725 20.01 15.30 41.96
CA PHE A 725 19.91 16.13 43.16
C PHE A 725 21.26 16.78 43.49
N GLY A 726 21.28 17.73 44.43
CA GLY A 726 22.50 18.41 44.86
C GLY A 726 22.29 19.88 45.21
N HIS A 727 21.46 20.64 44.48
CA HIS A 727 21.29 22.08 44.72
C HIS A 727 20.64 22.37 46.08
N ASN A 728 19.53 21.70 46.38
CA ASN A 728 18.83 21.88 47.65
C ASN A 728 19.49 21.09 48.78
N ASP A 729 20.13 19.96 48.47
CA ASP A 729 20.95 19.16 49.39
C ASP A 729 22.10 20.02 49.96
N ALA A 730 22.69 20.88 49.13
CA ALA A 730 23.78 21.78 49.48
C ALA A 730 23.38 23.04 50.30
N THR A 731 22.16 23.11 50.87
CA THR A 731 21.69 24.30 51.64
C THR A 731 21.69 24.08 53.18
N PRO A 732 22.83 24.22 53.91
CA PRO A 732 22.92 23.98 55.36
C PRO A 732 21.90 24.73 56.23
N GLN A 733 21.45 25.89 55.78
CA GLN A 733 20.52 26.77 56.50
C GLN A 733 19.09 26.19 56.54
N LYS A 734 18.77 25.24 55.66
CA LYS A 734 17.45 24.61 55.54
C LYS A 734 17.54 23.13 55.91
N ARG A 735 17.47 22.86 57.21
CA ARG A 735 17.71 21.53 57.81
C ARG A 735 16.77 20.43 57.31
N GLU A 736 15.57 20.81 56.88
CA GLU A 736 14.55 19.91 56.31
C GLU A 736 14.94 19.32 54.96
N ARG A 737 15.85 19.97 54.23
CA ARG A 737 16.32 19.52 52.90
C ARG A 737 17.82 19.34 52.80
N TYR A 738 18.60 19.85 53.74
CA TYR A 738 20.05 19.70 53.77
C TYR A 738 20.49 18.23 53.92
N VAL A 739 21.48 17.83 53.12
CA VAL A 739 22.19 16.56 53.20
C VAL A 739 23.68 16.88 53.07
N ALA A 740 24.50 16.50 54.05
CA ALA A 740 25.94 16.74 53.96
C ALA A 740 26.55 15.96 52.80
N VAL A 741 27.64 16.46 52.20
CA VAL A 741 28.32 15.80 51.06
C VAL A 741 28.66 14.34 51.39
N GLU A 742 29.11 14.11 52.62
CA GLU A 742 29.53 12.80 53.12
C GLU A 742 28.35 11.81 53.24
N ASP A 743 27.13 12.31 53.45
CA ASP A 743 25.89 11.52 53.58
C ASP A 743 25.12 11.45 52.24
N PHE A 744 25.56 12.17 51.21
CA PHE A 744 24.82 12.32 49.96
C PHE A 744 24.67 10.97 49.23
N ALA A 745 25.71 10.13 49.23
CA ALA A 745 25.63 8.80 48.64
C ALA A 745 24.58 7.89 49.34
N ASP A 746 24.43 8.01 50.66
CA ASP A 746 23.39 7.28 51.41
C ASP A 746 21.98 7.82 51.09
N SER A 747 21.85 9.11 50.82
CA SER A 747 20.57 9.73 50.47
C SER A 747 20.01 9.28 49.12
N LEU A 748 20.88 8.97 48.15
CA LEU A 748 20.52 8.54 46.78
C LEU A 748 20.26 7.04 46.66
N ARG A 749 20.86 6.21 47.52
CA ARG A 749 20.76 4.74 47.45
C ARG A 749 19.33 4.20 47.33
N PRO A 750 18.35 4.72 48.08
CA PRO A 750 16.98 4.24 47.96
C PRO A 750 16.32 4.46 46.59
N PHE A 751 16.76 5.45 45.81
CA PHE A 751 16.30 5.62 44.43
C PHE A 751 16.83 4.51 43.52
N ILE A 752 18.11 4.16 43.67
CA ILE A 752 18.75 3.05 42.94
C ILE A 752 18.05 1.73 43.27
N GLU A 753 17.82 1.49 44.56
CA GLU A 753 17.13 0.27 45.03
C GLU A 753 15.69 0.17 44.52
N ALA A 754 14.94 1.29 44.51
CA ALA A 754 13.57 1.31 43.98
C ALA A 754 13.53 0.94 42.49
N ALA A 755 14.45 1.49 41.67
CA ALA A 755 14.54 1.12 40.26
C ALA A 755 14.82 -0.38 40.07
N TYR A 756 15.82 -0.91 40.77
CA TYR A 756 16.16 -2.33 40.65
C TYR A 756 15.06 -3.28 41.16
N ARG A 757 14.30 -2.90 42.21
CA ARG A 757 13.15 -3.69 42.66
C ARG A 757 12.08 -3.85 41.58
N CYS A 758 11.96 -2.89 40.67
CA CYS A 758 10.99 -2.88 39.57
C CYS A 758 11.58 -3.31 38.21
N ASP A 759 12.81 -3.87 38.18
CA ASP A 759 13.57 -4.20 36.96
C ASP A 759 13.75 -3.01 35.99
N ALA A 760 13.80 -1.80 36.57
CA ALA A 760 14.14 -0.56 35.89
C ALA A 760 15.64 -0.24 36.06
N LEU A 761 16.20 0.53 35.13
CA LEU A 761 17.60 0.95 35.17
C LEU A 761 17.73 2.34 35.83
N PRO A 762 18.36 2.46 37.01
CA PRO A 762 18.68 3.76 37.57
C PRO A 762 19.80 4.44 36.77
N ILE A 763 19.71 5.76 36.60
CA ILE A 763 20.74 6.58 35.94
C ILE A 763 21.01 7.78 36.85
N LEU A 764 22.26 7.88 37.32
CA LEU A 764 22.69 9.02 38.13
C LEU A 764 23.10 10.18 37.22
N VAL A 765 22.54 11.36 37.45
CA VAL A 765 22.87 12.58 36.72
C VAL A 765 23.35 13.61 37.73
N SER A 766 24.62 14.02 37.65
CA SER A 766 25.15 15.01 38.60
C SER A 766 24.38 16.34 38.51
N PRO A 767 24.32 17.15 39.58
CA PRO A 767 23.62 18.43 39.51
C PRO A 767 24.26 19.31 38.43
N ILE A 768 23.46 20.05 37.65
CA ILE A 768 24.00 21.05 36.72
C ILE A 768 24.82 22.10 37.48
N SER A 769 25.72 22.78 36.78
CA SER A 769 26.47 23.90 37.35
C SER A 769 25.55 25.11 37.61
N MET A 770 25.92 25.96 38.56
CA MET A 770 25.35 27.31 38.69
C MET A 770 26.07 28.28 37.74
N LEU A 771 25.50 29.48 37.55
CA LEU A 771 26.10 30.52 36.69
C LEU A 771 27.53 30.86 37.14
N THR A 772 28.49 30.61 36.25
CA THR A 772 29.92 30.89 36.48
C THR A 772 30.17 32.40 36.51
N GLY A 773 30.90 32.85 37.53
CA GLY A 773 31.20 34.28 37.72
C GLY A 773 30.06 35.10 38.34
N PHE A 774 28.92 34.49 38.66
CA PHE A 774 27.81 35.18 39.33
C PHE A 774 28.21 35.72 40.70
N VAL A 775 27.95 37.01 40.93
CA VAL A 775 28.12 37.67 42.23
C VAL A 775 26.88 37.40 43.06
N CYS A 776 27.06 36.70 44.18
CA CYS A 776 25.97 36.24 45.03
C CYS A 776 26.28 36.42 46.51
N ASP A 777 25.26 36.23 47.35
CA ASP A 777 25.41 36.18 48.80
C ASP A 777 26.31 35.00 49.25
N ALA A 778 26.70 35.01 50.52
CA ALA A 778 27.60 33.99 51.07
C ALA A 778 27.01 32.57 51.01
N GLU A 779 25.68 32.44 51.07
CA GLU A 779 24.98 31.15 51.01
C GLU A 779 25.10 30.53 49.62
N ARG A 780 24.72 31.26 48.57
CA ARG A 780 24.83 30.83 47.18
C ARG A 780 26.26 30.59 46.74
N LYS A 781 27.21 31.39 47.23
CA LYS A 781 28.64 31.15 46.99
C LYS A 781 29.07 29.81 47.58
N SER A 782 28.67 29.52 48.81
CA SER A 782 28.96 28.23 49.47
C SER A 782 28.32 27.05 48.73
N ILE A 783 27.08 27.19 48.27
CA ILE A 783 26.39 26.17 47.46
C ILE A 783 27.21 25.89 46.20
N ARG A 784 27.49 26.93 45.41
CA ARG A 784 28.24 26.83 44.15
C ARG A 784 29.60 26.14 44.32
N GLU A 785 30.35 26.50 45.36
CA GLU A 785 31.66 25.91 45.66
C GLU A 785 31.56 24.44 46.12
N SER A 786 30.42 24.04 46.70
CA SER A 786 30.20 22.66 47.15
C SER A 786 29.64 21.72 46.08
N LEU A 787 28.93 22.22 45.06
CA LEU A 787 28.26 21.40 44.04
C LEU A 787 29.20 20.43 43.31
N VAL A 788 30.44 20.85 43.04
CA VAL A 788 31.47 19.96 42.46
C VAL A 788 31.72 18.73 43.34
N ARG A 789 31.68 18.88 44.68
CA ARG A 789 31.86 17.76 45.61
C ARG A 789 30.65 16.83 45.62
N TYR A 790 29.43 17.35 45.45
CA TYR A 790 28.22 16.53 45.29
C TYR A 790 28.27 15.74 43.97
N ALA A 791 28.69 16.38 42.87
CA ALA A 791 28.88 15.71 41.58
C ALA A 791 29.94 14.59 41.66
N GLU A 792 31.10 14.87 42.28
CA GLU A 792 32.14 13.88 42.52
C GLU A 792 31.65 12.70 43.37
N GLU A 793 30.91 12.97 44.46
CA GLU A 793 30.41 11.89 45.33
C GLU A 793 29.35 11.03 44.63
N MET A 794 28.48 11.64 43.82
CA MET A 794 27.55 10.89 42.97
C MET A 794 28.28 10.02 41.95
N GLY A 795 29.33 10.53 41.30
CA GLY A 795 30.17 9.75 40.40
C GLY A 795 30.88 8.58 41.08
N ARG A 796 31.37 8.78 42.32
CA ARG A 796 31.94 7.68 43.14
C ARG A 796 30.89 6.64 43.50
N LEU A 797 29.67 7.05 43.85
CA LEU A 797 28.55 6.13 44.08
C LEU A 797 28.24 5.31 42.84
N ALA A 798 28.11 5.96 41.68
CA ALA A 798 27.81 5.30 40.41
C ALA A 798 28.84 4.21 40.08
N LEU A 799 30.13 4.52 40.24
CA LEU A 799 31.22 3.57 40.02
C LEU A 799 31.16 2.39 41.01
N ARG A 800 30.86 2.66 42.29
CA ARG A 800 30.76 1.61 43.33
C ARG A 800 29.59 0.64 43.07
N GLU A 801 28.43 1.18 42.68
CA GLU A 801 27.19 0.41 42.52
C GLU A 801 27.00 -0.11 41.07
N GLY A 802 27.91 0.21 40.15
CA GLY A 802 27.81 -0.18 38.75
C GLY A 802 26.67 0.50 38.00
N VAL A 803 26.23 1.68 38.45
CA VAL A 803 25.11 2.44 37.90
C VAL A 803 25.61 3.39 36.80
N PRO A 804 24.91 3.53 35.66
CA PRO A 804 25.25 4.54 34.65
C PRO A 804 25.26 5.96 35.23
N PHE A 805 26.22 6.77 34.77
CA PHE A 805 26.44 8.13 35.27
C PHE A 805 26.60 9.13 34.14
N ILE A 806 25.87 10.24 34.22
CA ILE A 806 26.03 11.41 33.37
C ILE A 806 26.56 12.56 34.22
N ASP A 807 27.77 13.02 33.91
CA ASP A 807 28.38 14.15 34.62
C ASP A 807 27.89 15.50 34.07
N ALA A 808 26.61 15.80 34.30
CA ALA A 808 25.99 17.05 33.84
C ALA A 808 26.65 18.30 34.44
N PHE A 809 27.22 18.23 35.65
CA PHE A 809 28.02 19.31 36.23
C PHE A 809 29.20 19.67 35.32
N ALA A 810 29.99 18.69 34.92
CA ALA A 810 31.13 18.89 34.03
C ALA A 810 30.71 19.37 32.63
N LEU A 811 29.67 18.75 32.05
CA LEU A 811 29.14 19.13 30.73
C LEU A 811 28.67 20.59 30.70
N THR A 812 27.85 20.98 31.67
CA THR A 812 27.30 22.34 31.74
C THR A 812 28.38 23.37 32.06
N THR A 813 29.37 23.03 32.90
CA THR A 813 30.50 23.91 33.21
C THR A 813 31.36 24.14 31.96
N ALA A 814 31.67 23.09 31.20
CA ALA A 814 32.44 23.19 29.97
C ALA A 814 31.70 24.02 28.90
N TYR A 815 30.39 23.83 28.77
CA TYR A 815 29.57 24.64 27.86
C TYR A 815 29.57 26.12 28.26
N GLN A 816 29.36 26.43 29.54
CA GLN A 816 29.45 27.80 30.06
C GLN A 816 30.82 28.44 29.79
N ALA A 817 31.91 27.67 29.86
CA ALA A 817 33.26 28.16 29.58
C ALA A 817 33.51 28.45 28.08
N SER A 818 32.70 27.86 27.19
CA SER A 818 32.79 28.07 25.74
C SER A 818 32.05 29.33 25.25
N LEU A 819 31.21 29.91 26.11
CA LEU A 819 30.34 31.04 25.80
C LEU A 819 30.95 32.39 26.23
N THR A 820 30.50 33.47 25.60
CA THR A 820 30.73 34.83 26.10
C THR A 820 29.99 35.06 27.42
N GLU A 821 30.33 36.14 28.14
CA GLU A 821 29.68 36.48 29.41
C GLU A 821 28.17 36.74 29.24
N GLU A 822 27.78 37.40 28.15
CA GLU A 822 26.40 37.71 27.81
C GLU A 822 25.59 36.44 27.48
N GLU A 823 26.14 35.57 26.62
CA GLU A 823 25.51 34.29 26.25
C GLU A 823 25.35 33.37 27.47
N ARG A 824 26.38 33.30 28.33
CA ARG A 824 26.34 32.49 29.55
C ARG A 824 25.29 33.02 30.53
N ALA A 825 25.20 34.34 30.70
CA ALA A 825 24.19 34.95 31.57
C ALA A 825 22.76 34.67 31.08
N ALA A 826 22.55 34.61 29.75
CA ALA A 826 21.25 34.31 29.15
C ALA A 826 20.75 32.88 29.39
N LEU A 827 21.60 31.96 29.85
CA LEU A 827 21.19 30.60 30.21
C LEU A 827 20.41 30.53 31.53
N TYR A 828 20.58 31.51 32.41
CA TYR A 828 20.02 31.50 33.77
C TYR A 828 19.06 32.65 34.00
N MET A 829 18.16 32.46 34.96
CA MET A 829 17.44 33.53 35.60
C MET A 829 18.41 34.43 36.39
N PRO A 830 18.02 35.67 36.75
CA PRO A 830 18.89 36.60 37.48
C PRO A 830 19.41 36.11 38.84
N ASP A 831 18.87 35.00 39.36
CA ASP A 831 19.35 34.36 40.60
C ASP A 831 20.58 33.46 40.42
N GLY A 832 21.00 33.20 39.17
CA GLY A 832 22.17 32.39 38.83
C GLY A 832 22.06 30.91 39.17
N VAL A 833 20.85 30.42 39.47
CA VAL A 833 20.55 29.02 39.83
C VAL A 833 19.53 28.43 38.86
N HIS A 834 18.39 29.09 38.68
CA HIS A 834 17.32 28.58 37.83
C HIS A 834 17.63 28.86 36.37
N LEU A 835 17.20 27.95 35.48
CA LEU A 835 17.43 28.11 34.05
C LEU A 835 16.38 29.00 33.42
N HIS A 836 16.85 29.84 32.52
CA HIS A 836 16.00 30.46 31.50
C HIS A 836 15.69 29.40 30.43
N ARG A 837 14.58 29.54 29.67
CA ARG A 837 14.19 28.59 28.61
C ARG A 837 15.32 28.21 27.64
N VAL A 838 16.20 29.17 27.34
CA VAL A 838 17.37 28.96 26.49
C VAL A 838 18.37 28.01 27.16
N GLY A 839 18.69 28.22 28.43
CA GLY A 839 19.58 27.33 29.18
C GLY A 839 18.99 25.94 29.39
N ALA A 840 17.69 25.85 29.66
CA ALA A 840 16.97 24.58 29.79
C ALA A 840 17.08 23.74 28.51
N ALA A 841 16.81 24.33 27.35
CA ALA A 841 16.94 23.67 26.05
C ALA A 841 18.41 23.28 25.74
N SER A 842 19.36 24.19 25.96
CA SER A 842 20.79 23.90 25.74
C SER A 842 21.30 22.76 26.62
N TYR A 843 20.89 22.69 27.89
CA TYR A 843 21.35 21.65 28.81
C TYR A 843 20.70 20.29 28.51
N ALA A 844 19.43 20.28 28.10
CA ALA A 844 18.79 19.07 27.59
C ALA A 844 19.55 18.50 26.37
N GLN A 845 19.93 19.37 25.41
CA GLN A 845 20.73 18.97 24.24
C GLN A 845 22.12 18.41 24.59
N LEU A 846 22.74 18.89 25.67
CA LEU A 846 24.02 18.35 26.13
C LEU A 846 23.87 16.97 26.80
N ILE A 847 22.76 16.74 27.50
CA ILE A 847 22.54 15.51 28.29
C ILE A 847 22.00 14.37 27.41
N ALA A 848 21.13 14.67 26.46
CA ALA A 848 20.42 13.67 25.65
C ALA A 848 21.34 12.66 24.92
N PRO A 849 22.47 13.05 24.30
CA PRO A 849 23.34 12.09 23.61
C PRO A 849 23.94 11.03 24.54
N HIS A 850 24.28 11.41 25.78
CA HIS A 850 24.79 10.48 26.78
C HIS A 850 23.72 9.50 27.25
N LEU A 851 22.49 10.00 27.39
CA LEU A 851 21.33 9.19 27.77
C LEU A 851 20.96 8.18 26.67
N ASN A 852 20.93 8.61 25.41
CA ASN A 852 20.71 7.72 24.26
C ASN A 852 21.74 6.59 24.22
N ALA A 853 23.03 6.90 24.39
CA ALA A 853 24.09 5.89 24.41
C ALA A 853 23.91 4.84 25.54
N ILE A 854 23.43 5.26 26.72
CA ILE A 854 23.12 4.34 27.83
C ILE A 854 21.93 3.45 27.45
N MET A 855 20.85 4.04 26.93
CA MET A 855 19.62 3.32 26.57
C MET A 855 19.83 2.33 25.42
N GLU A 856 20.62 2.69 24.40
CA GLU A 856 20.99 1.79 23.29
C GLU A 856 21.79 0.59 23.78
N ARG A 857 22.75 0.82 24.68
CA ARG A 857 23.56 -0.26 25.25
C ARG A 857 22.72 -1.23 26.08
N ASP A 858 21.80 -0.71 26.90
CA ASP A 858 20.86 -1.52 27.68
C ASP A 858 19.94 -2.35 26.77
N THR A 859 19.39 -1.72 25.73
CA THR A 859 18.54 -2.40 24.73
C THR A 859 19.29 -3.56 24.06
N ASN A 860 20.53 -3.33 23.64
CA ASN A 860 21.37 -4.36 23.01
C ASN A 860 21.75 -5.50 23.97
N LEU A 861 21.87 -5.23 25.28
CA LEU A 861 22.12 -6.26 26.28
C LEU A 861 20.87 -7.12 26.51
N ARG A 862 19.70 -6.48 26.64
CA ARG A 862 18.42 -7.18 26.80
C ARG A 862 18.07 -8.04 25.58
N ARG A 863 18.38 -7.59 24.35
CA ARG A 863 18.19 -8.39 23.12
C ARG A 863 19.05 -9.66 23.03
N LYS A 864 20.17 -9.71 23.76
CA LYS A 864 21.10 -10.86 23.75
C LYS A 864 20.82 -11.90 24.83
N GLN A 865 19.97 -11.55 25.80
CA GLN A 865 19.51 -12.43 26.88
C GLN A 865 18.18 -13.06 26.46
#